data_AF-A0A9D7RIK0-F1
#
_entry.id   AF-A0A9D7RIK0-F1
#
_cell.length_a   1.000
_cell.length_b   1.000
_cell.length_c   1.000
_cell.angle_alpha   90.00
_cell.angle_beta   90.00
_cell.angle_gamma   90.00
#
_symmetry.space_group_name_H-M   'P 1'
#
loop_
_entity.id
_entity.type
_entity.pdbx_description
1 polymer ?
#
loop_
_entity_poly.entity_id
_entity_poly.type
_entity_poly.pdbx_seq_one_letter_code
_entity_poly.pdbx_strand_id
1 'polypeptide(L)'
;MSLVRLGALALCFAFSVSAQAQFIALDGSGNPENFDTLASSGTSTVLPSGWYLSELDDNANTSYTAGDGTTPSGDTYSFGATGSSERALGGLMSGSLVPIFGARIQNTSGSSFSDLPLQYVGEQWRLGTAGRQDRLDFQYSLNAASVADAAATWIDANSLDFVAPVSAGALGALNGNAPANRLAISGTLTGINLAPGATLWIRWLDFAATSADDGLAIDDLSFGTPVDLPPALTSTAPLDDAINVPVDQAVRLTFSEAVDIADGTLSFVCNGQPVSHTRSAGPVEYLLTPTSLLPFSASCEVAIPAAAVTDRDGASDSLSEAVALNFITTADLPPSVVSTSPADGAQNAPAVGSIEVRFSEAVSLGSTAFSLSCAESGSVALSFPSSGTVINATPAAPLSNGELCSFSVHAAQVSDASLQTMLTDLSISFRIAAGASGYYAQVNTSSPSQLRCSLHEIIDDHTVRPYEWVVLEEADAAPDDVCAAGTASGQNYILDIYRNRCYAKPSQRSGATGPNNYNREHTWPKSLGFPNESSPPHTDTHMLHLSASDYNSDRGNKPFDNCTSNCTALPTDSNDGRSGTNFVAGSDGNAGTFEVWDGMKGNMARAVFYLAIRYEGDAHSNGTPEPDLELTDNRAWMTASGANGKFYMGVLTTLMAWHAADPVDARELERNEVVFGIQGNRNPFVDHPEWASLDLFTSSQPTTCELNTTLPPEVFQNGFE
;
A
#
# COMPACT_ATOMS: atom_id res chain seq x y z
N MET A 1 -102.96 11.70 21.03
CA MET A 1 -102.95 10.63 22.05
C MET A 1 -101.48 10.37 22.40
N SER A 2 -100.94 11.01 23.44
CA SER A 2 -100.97 10.55 24.86
C SER A 2 -100.00 9.37 25.05
N LEU A 3 -98.97 9.32 25.90
CA LEU A 3 -98.55 9.97 27.16
C LEU A 3 -96.99 9.82 27.26
N VAL A 4 -96.17 10.81 27.64
CA VAL A 4 -95.64 11.16 28.98
C VAL A 4 -94.90 10.05 29.78
N ARG A 5 -93.58 10.31 29.97
CA ARG A 5 -92.57 10.01 31.03
C ARG A 5 -92.88 9.00 32.17
N LEU A 6 -91.89 8.16 32.53
CA LEU A 6 -91.11 8.22 33.81
C LEU A 6 -89.94 7.20 33.81
N GLY A 7 -88.82 7.52 34.46
CA GLY A 7 -87.59 6.74 34.47
C GLY A 7 -87.53 5.60 35.50
N ALA A 8 -86.49 4.75 35.37
CA ALA A 8 -86.05 3.82 36.40
C ALA A 8 -84.52 3.67 36.40
N LEU A 9 -84.01 3.72 37.62
CA LEU A 9 -82.64 3.68 38.12
C LEU A 9 -81.90 2.41 37.68
N ALA A 10 -80.74 2.54 37.02
CA ALA A 10 -79.82 1.42 36.79
C ALA A 10 -78.78 1.40 37.91
N LEU A 11 -78.88 0.38 38.77
CA LEU A 11 -77.95 0.08 39.85
C LEU A 11 -76.66 -0.51 39.23
N CYS A 12 -75.62 0.32 39.05
CA CYS A 12 -74.28 -0.17 38.67
C CYS A 12 -73.66 -0.94 39.84
N PHE A 13 -73.54 -2.26 39.69
CA PHE A 13 -72.59 -3.04 40.49
C PHE A 13 -71.17 -2.60 40.13
N ALA A 14 -70.50 -1.90 41.04
CA ALA A 14 -69.07 -1.68 40.96
C ALA A 14 -68.36 -3.02 41.23
N PHE A 15 -67.92 -3.69 40.17
CA PHE A 15 -66.85 -4.68 40.30
C PHE A 15 -65.57 -3.91 40.61
N SER A 16 -65.11 -4.01 41.86
CA SER A 16 -63.73 -3.70 42.21
C SER A 16 -62.83 -4.71 41.49
N VAL A 17 -62.23 -4.29 40.38
CA VAL A 17 -61.13 -5.04 39.76
C VAL A 17 -59.95 -4.92 40.72
N SER A 18 -59.60 -6.00 41.41
CA SER A 18 -58.33 -6.09 42.11
C SER A 18 -57.23 -5.93 41.06
N ALA A 19 -56.35 -4.94 41.22
CA ALA A 19 -55.12 -4.85 40.45
C ALA A 19 -54.35 -6.16 40.66
N GLN A 20 -54.33 -7.03 39.65
CA GLN A 20 -53.44 -8.19 39.67
C GLN A 20 -52.02 -7.64 39.69
N ALA A 21 -51.22 -8.07 40.66
CA ALA A 21 -49.82 -7.70 40.70
C ALA A 21 -49.14 -8.23 39.42
N GLN A 22 -48.45 -7.35 38.68
CA GLN A 22 -47.80 -7.71 37.42
C GLN A 22 -46.57 -8.58 37.69
N PHE A 23 -46.35 -9.61 36.87
CA PHE A 23 -45.19 -10.49 36.92
C PHE A 23 -44.94 -11.09 35.54
N ILE A 24 -43.70 -11.49 35.29
CA ILE A 24 -43.33 -12.32 34.13
C ILE A 24 -43.72 -13.76 34.47
N ALA A 25 -44.53 -14.38 33.61
CA ALA A 25 -44.95 -15.76 33.80
C ALA A 25 -43.82 -16.71 33.41
N LEU A 26 -43.30 -17.50 34.35
CA LEU A 26 -42.35 -18.57 34.06
C LEU A 26 -43.13 -19.88 33.85
N ASP A 27 -43.45 -20.15 32.59
CA ASP A 27 -44.21 -21.30 32.10
C ASP A 27 -43.36 -22.31 31.30
N GLY A 28 -42.12 -21.94 30.97
CA GLY A 28 -41.18 -22.73 30.19
C GLY A 28 -40.97 -22.26 28.75
N SER A 29 -41.57 -21.13 28.33
CA SER A 29 -41.53 -20.65 26.93
C SER A 29 -40.44 -19.62 26.60
N GLY A 30 -39.36 -19.50 27.37
CA GLY A 30 -38.30 -18.51 27.09
C GLY A 30 -38.59 -17.10 27.61
N ASN A 31 -39.84 -16.63 27.52
CA ASN A 31 -40.32 -15.30 27.96
C ASN A 31 -39.32 -14.15 27.68
N PRO A 32 -39.01 -13.89 26.39
CA PRO A 32 -38.05 -12.85 26.01
C PRO A 32 -38.61 -11.45 26.29
N GLU A 33 -37.73 -10.54 26.70
CA GLU A 33 -37.96 -9.10 26.79
C GLU A 33 -36.80 -8.37 26.12
N ASN A 34 -37.11 -7.56 25.10
CA ASN A 34 -36.16 -6.74 24.35
C ASN A 34 -36.37 -5.24 24.57
N PHE A 35 -37.26 -4.84 25.50
CA PHE A 35 -37.47 -3.46 25.93
C PHE A 35 -37.83 -2.41 24.86
N ASP A 36 -38.03 -2.77 23.60
CA ASP A 36 -38.42 -1.88 22.49
C ASP A 36 -39.75 -1.14 22.72
N THR A 37 -40.52 -1.59 23.72
CA THR A 37 -41.75 -0.92 24.14
C THR A 37 -41.52 0.28 25.07
N LEU A 38 -40.28 0.50 25.53
CA LEU A 38 -39.90 1.66 26.34
C LEU A 38 -39.98 2.97 25.54
N ALA A 39 -40.14 4.09 26.24
CA ALA A 39 -40.22 5.40 25.60
C ALA A 39 -38.91 5.77 24.87
N SER A 40 -39.03 6.16 23.61
CA SER A 40 -37.91 6.64 22.77
C SER A 40 -37.64 8.15 22.87
N SER A 41 -38.43 8.88 23.65
CA SER A 41 -38.24 10.30 23.95
C SER A 41 -38.90 10.70 25.27
N GLY A 42 -38.38 11.76 25.91
CA GLY A 42 -38.93 12.31 27.16
C GLY A 42 -38.76 11.38 28.37
N THR A 43 -39.60 11.56 29.38
CA THR A 43 -39.65 10.73 30.59
C THR A 43 -40.90 9.86 30.61
N SER A 44 -40.81 8.67 31.21
CA SER A 44 -41.91 7.71 31.28
C SER A 44 -41.87 6.88 32.57
N THR A 45 -43.04 6.40 33.01
CA THR A 45 -43.19 5.45 34.12
C THR A 45 -43.75 4.10 33.64
N VAL A 46 -43.86 3.91 32.33
CA VAL A 46 -44.45 2.71 31.72
C VAL A 46 -43.34 1.72 31.40
N LEU A 47 -43.32 0.61 32.13
CA LEU A 47 -42.40 -0.51 31.94
C LEU A 47 -43.16 -1.72 31.36
N PRO A 48 -42.45 -2.68 30.74
CA PRO A 48 -43.04 -3.95 30.36
C PRO A 48 -43.61 -4.71 31.57
N SER A 49 -44.54 -5.64 31.32
CA SER A 49 -45.26 -6.30 32.42
C SER A 49 -44.31 -7.09 33.32
N GLY A 50 -44.38 -6.85 34.63
CA GLY A 50 -43.52 -7.53 35.60
C GLY A 50 -42.15 -6.88 35.79
N TRP A 51 -41.85 -5.79 35.08
CA TRP A 51 -40.65 -4.98 35.28
C TRP A 51 -40.88 -3.81 36.22
N TYR A 52 -39.83 -3.49 36.97
CA TYR A 52 -39.84 -2.50 38.03
C TYR A 52 -38.52 -1.74 38.04
N LEU A 53 -38.60 -0.46 38.40
CA LEU A 53 -37.43 0.35 38.72
C LEU A 53 -37.59 0.99 40.10
N SER A 54 -36.48 1.36 40.70
CA SER A 54 -36.38 2.16 41.90
C SER A 54 -35.11 2.98 41.84
N GLU A 55 -35.21 4.23 42.25
CA GLU A 55 -34.08 5.13 42.37
C GLU A 55 -33.90 5.46 43.85
N LEU A 56 -32.67 5.44 44.32
CA LEU A 56 -32.34 5.85 45.69
C LEU A 56 -31.70 7.25 45.67
N ASP A 57 -31.64 7.86 46.85
CA ASP A 57 -31.05 9.19 47.11
C ASP A 57 -31.85 10.41 46.59
N ASP A 58 -31.21 11.58 46.57
CA ASP A 58 -31.85 12.90 46.55
C ASP A 58 -32.59 13.24 45.25
N ASN A 59 -32.27 12.57 44.13
CA ASN A 59 -32.89 12.84 42.82
C ASN A 59 -33.89 11.76 42.37
N ALA A 60 -34.25 10.81 43.24
CA ALA A 60 -35.19 9.73 42.90
C ALA A 60 -36.56 10.25 42.45
N ASN A 61 -37.01 9.81 41.28
CA ASN A 61 -38.24 10.31 40.65
C ASN A 61 -39.20 9.20 40.18
N THR A 62 -38.81 7.92 40.28
CA THR A 62 -39.61 6.73 39.89
C THR A 62 -40.00 6.66 38.41
N SER A 63 -39.33 7.44 37.58
CA SER A 63 -39.44 7.42 36.13
C SER A 63 -38.10 7.02 35.50
N TYR A 64 -38.12 6.74 34.21
CA TYR A 64 -36.90 6.66 33.41
C TYR A 64 -36.93 7.72 32.31
N THR A 65 -35.74 8.12 31.86
CA THR A 65 -35.56 9.06 30.75
C THR A 65 -35.10 8.35 29.48
N ALA A 66 -35.61 8.75 28.32
CA ALA A 66 -35.05 8.34 27.04
C ALA A 66 -33.68 9.00 26.83
N GLY A 67 -32.61 8.21 26.71
CA GLY A 67 -31.25 8.70 26.52
C GLY A 67 -30.48 7.96 25.43
N ASP A 68 -29.48 8.60 24.87
CA ASP A 68 -28.52 8.04 23.89
C ASP A 68 -27.09 8.02 24.46
N GLY A 69 -26.96 8.17 25.79
CA GLY A 69 -25.68 8.21 26.49
C GLY A 69 -24.95 9.57 26.46
N THR A 70 -25.51 10.59 25.81
CA THR A 70 -24.89 11.93 25.74
C THR A 70 -24.88 12.67 27.08
N THR A 71 -25.91 12.47 27.90
CA THR A 71 -26.06 13.13 29.21
C THR A 71 -25.25 12.42 30.31
N PRO A 72 -24.48 13.16 31.15
CA PRO A 72 -23.79 12.59 32.31
C PRO A 72 -24.65 12.53 33.57
N SER A 73 -25.93 12.92 33.49
CA SER A 73 -26.81 12.99 34.66
C SER A 73 -27.20 11.60 35.11
N GLY A 74 -27.10 11.32 36.41
CA GLY A 74 -27.59 10.06 36.95
C GLY A 74 -29.10 9.99 36.86
N ASP A 75 -29.62 8.88 36.35
CA ASP A 75 -31.04 8.57 36.19
C ASP A 75 -31.18 7.08 35.82
N THR A 76 -32.40 6.55 35.87
CA THR A 76 -32.76 5.33 35.12
C THR A 76 -33.04 5.71 33.66
N TYR A 77 -32.54 4.93 32.71
CA TYR A 77 -32.62 5.25 31.29
C TYR A 77 -33.29 4.14 30.47
N SER A 78 -34.09 4.58 29.50
CA SER A 78 -34.31 3.83 28.26
C SER A 78 -33.23 4.27 27.29
N PHE A 79 -32.23 3.43 27.05
CA PHE A 79 -31.14 3.74 26.16
C PHE A 79 -31.45 3.36 24.71
N GLY A 80 -30.94 4.14 23.77
CA GLY A 80 -31.07 3.88 22.34
C GLY A 80 -30.76 5.13 21.52
N ALA A 81 -30.38 4.97 20.26
CA ALA A 81 -30.17 6.11 19.37
C ALA A 81 -31.43 7.01 19.31
N THR A 82 -31.24 8.32 19.13
CA THR A 82 -32.35 9.29 19.17
C THR A 82 -33.48 8.90 18.20
N GLY A 83 -34.68 8.66 18.72
CA GLY A 83 -35.85 8.28 17.91
C GLY A 83 -35.89 6.83 17.44
N SER A 84 -34.92 5.99 17.81
CA SER A 84 -34.94 4.55 17.57
C SER A 84 -36.06 3.87 18.33
N SER A 85 -36.66 2.83 17.75
CA SER A 85 -37.53 1.89 18.45
C SER A 85 -36.76 0.79 19.15
N GLU A 86 -35.49 0.57 18.79
CA GLU A 86 -34.58 -0.34 19.51
C GLU A 86 -34.18 0.30 20.84
N ARG A 87 -34.58 -0.28 21.97
CA ARG A 87 -34.35 0.30 23.30
C ARG A 87 -33.82 -0.73 24.29
N ALA A 88 -32.81 -0.34 25.07
CA ALA A 88 -32.33 -1.11 26.22
C ALA A 88 -32.75 -0.45 27.55
N LEU A 89 -32.92 -1.23 28.63
CA LEU A 89 -33.20 -0.72 29.97
C LEU A 89 -31.91 -0.62 30.79
N GLY A 90 -31.60 0.56 31.32
CA GLY A 90 -30.34 0.78 32.01
C GLY A 90 -30.35 1.91 33.02
N GLY A 91 -29.17 2.27 33.48
CA GLY A 91 -28.97 3.35 34.43
C GLY A 91 -27.61 4.01 34.27
N LEU A 92 -27.48 5.17 34.91
CA LEU A 92 -26.21 5.81 35.16
C LEU A 92 -26.20 6.24 36.63
N MET A 93 -25.27 5.69 37.41
CA MET A 93 -25.11 6.07 38.82
C MET A 93 -24.47 7.46 38.96
N SER A 94 -24.88 8.19 40.00
CA SER A 94 -24.26 9.45 40.39
C SER A 94 -24.23 9.59 41.91
N GLY A 95 -23.52 10.60 42.42
CA GLY A 95 -23.49 10.89 43.86
C GLY A 95 -24.83 11.31 44.49
N SER A 96 -25.91 11.38 43.70
CA SER A 96 -27.25 11.76 44.17
C SER A 96 -28.36 10.84 43.63
N LEU A 97 -28.00 9.77 42.91
CA LEU A 97 -28.96 8.80 42.38
C LEU A 97 -28.31 7.45 42.14
N VAL A 98 -28.91 6.40 42.70
CA VAL A 98 -28.55 5.00 42.42
C VAL A 98 -29.72 4.32 41.68
N PRO A 99 -29.56 3.97 40.40
CA PRO A 99 -30.60 3.30 39.64
C PRO A 99 -30.62 1.80 39.98
N ILE A 100 -31.82 1.27 40.22
CA ILE A 100 -32.08 -0.16 40.40
C ILE A 100 -33.24 -0.53 39.51
N PHE A 101 -33.07 -1.54 38.67
CA PHE A 101 -34.14 -2.06 37.83
C PHE A 101 -34.12 -3.58 37.82
N GLY A 102 -35.27 -4.20 37.56
CA GLY A 102 -35.39 -5.64 37.64
C GLY A 102 -36.81 -6.13 37.43
N ALA A 103 -36.97 -7.44 37.58
CA ALA A 103 -38.22 -8.11 37.26
C ALA A 103 -38.73 -8.96 38.41
N ARG A 104 -40.07 -9.03 38.50
CA ARG A 104 -40.80 -10.00 39.30
C ARG A 104 -41.25 -11.14 38.41
N ILE A 105 -40.79 -12.35 38.71
CA ILE A 105 -41.08 -13.55 37.94
C ILE A 105 -41.91 -14.50 38.81
N GLN A 106 -42.99 -15.07 38.27
CA GLN A 106 -43.78 -16.07 38.98
C GLN A 106 -43.77 -17.41 38.25
N ASN A 107 -43.48 -18.49 38.97
CA ASN A 107 -43.59 -19.83 38.43
C ASN A 107 -45.06 -20.19 38.17
N THR A 108 -45.42 -20.35 36.91
CA THR A 108 -46.78 -20.73 36.46
C THR A 108 -46.82 -22.09 35.77
N SER A 109 -45.68 -22.79 35.61
CA SER A 109 -45.54 -24.05 34.85
C SER A 109 -46.17 -25.28 35.53
N GLY A 110 -46.64 -25.15 36.77
CA GLY A 110 -47.18 -26.26 37.57
C GLY A 110 -46.13 -27.24 38.11
N SER A 111 -44.84 -27.05 37.79
CA SER A 111 -43.70 -27.85 38.29
C SER A 111 -42.67 -26.97 38.98
N SER A 112 -41.86 -27.52 39.88
CA SER A 112 -40.78 -26.75 40.53
C SER A 112 -39.56 -26.60 39.60
N PHE A 113 -38.92 -25.44 39.62
CA PHE A 113 -37.61 -25.21 38.97
C PHE A 113 -36.49 -25.30 40.01
N SER A 114 -35.64 -26.33 39.92
CA SER A 114 -34.44 -26.42 40.77
C SER A 114 -33.38 -25.42 40.36
N ASP A 115 -33.20 -25.23 39.06
CA ASP A 115 -32.28 -24.28 38.44
C ASP A 115 -33.02 -23.47 37.37
N LEU A 116 -32.56 -22.24 37.10
CA LEU A 116 -33.13 -21.36 36.08
C LEU A 116 -32.01 -20.80 35.20
N PRO A 117 -31.84 -21.30 33.96
CA PRO A 117 -30.98 -20.65 32.97
C PRO A 117 -31.59 -19.30 32.54
N LEU A 118 -30.72 -18.32 32.32
CA LEU A 118 -31.08 -17.04 31.71
C LEU A 118 -29.93 -16.52 30.85
N GLN A 119 -30.28 -15.67 29.89
CA GLN A 119 -29.35 -14.91 29.07
C GLN A 119 -29.89 -13.52 28.79
N TYR A 120 -29.00 -12.56 28.58
CA TYR A 120 -29.31 -11.20 28.18
C TYR A 120 -28.08 -10.59 27.48
N VAL A 121 -28.25 -9.44 26.84
CA VAL A 121 -27.15 -8.66 26.29
C VAL A 121 -26.92 -7.45 27.18
N GLY A 122 -25.71 -7.30 27.71
CA GLY A 122 -25.29 -6.07 28.38
C GLY A 122 -24.74 -5.07 27.37
N GLU A 123 -25.12 -3.80 27.50
CA GLU A 123 -24.74 -2.73 26.59
C GLU A 123 -24.15 -1.52 27.31
N GLN A 124 -23.10 -0.94 26.75
CA GLN A 124 -22.49 0.29 27.24
C GLN A 124 -22.83 1.46 26.31
N TRP A 125 -23.62 2.40 26.83
CA TRP A 125 -24.11 3.59 26.14
C TRP A 125 -23.31 4.84 26.48
N ARG A 126 -22.46 4.81 27.51
CA ARG A 126 -21.59 5.92 27.85
C ARG A 126 -20.32 5.46 28.54
N LEU A 127 -19.17 6.01 28.14
CA LEU A 127 -17.93 5.96 28.91
C LEU A 127 -17.80 7.23 29.77
N GLY A 128 -17.98 7.09 31.08
CA GLY A 128 -17.91 8.17 32.06
C GLY A 128 -16.46 8.51 32.43
N THR A 129 -15.63 7.51 32.68
CA THR A 129 -14.21 7.68 33.06
C THR A 129 -13.33 6.57 32.48
N ALA A 130 -12.24 6.95 31.80
CA ALA A 130 -11.29 5.99 31.25
C ALA A 130 -10.32 5.43 32.32
N GLY A 131 -9.85 4.20 32.11
CA GLY A 131 -8.84 3.53 32.92
C GLY A 131 -9.39 2.78 34.14
N ARG A 132 -10.70 2.53 34.19
CA ARG A 132 -11.38 1.74 35.23
C ARG A 132 -12.39 0.78 34.64
N GLN A 133 -12.84 -0.16 35.45
CA GLN A 133 -13.99 -1.00 35.12
C GLN A 133 -15.24 -0.44 35.79
N ASP A 134 -16.34 -0.54 35.06
CA ASP A 134 -17.70 -0.34 35.53
C ASP A 134 -18.51 -1.62 35.33
N ARG A 135 -19.59 -1.80 36.08
CA ARG A 135 -20.45 -2.98 35.90
C ARG A 135 -21.86 -2.81 36.43
N LEU A 136 -22.78 -3.59 35.86
CA LEU A 136 -24.07 -3.89 36.48
C LEU A 136 -23.95 -5.19 37.28
N ASP A 137 -24.17 -5.10 38.59
CA ASP A 137 -24.19 -6.21 39.53
C ASP A 137 -25.55 -6.92 39.48
N PHE A 138 -25.57 -8.21 39.14
CA PHE A 138 -26.79 -9.01 39.07
C PHE A 138 -27.09 -9.68 40.41
N GLN A 139 -28.33 -9.51 40.88
CA GLN A 139 -28.80 -10.13 42.13
C GLN A 139 -30.19 -10.73 42.00
N TYR A 140 -30.48 -11.74 42.82
CA TYR A 140 -31.82 -12.33 42.89
C TYR A 140 -32.29 -12.59 44.32
N SER A 141 -33.61 -12.69 44.51
CA SER A 141 -34.23 -12.94 45.81
C SER A 141 -35.50 -13.78 45.69
N LEU A 142 -35.68 -14.71 46.62
CA LEU A 142 -36.88 -15.56 46.73
C LEU A 142 -37.90 -15.01 47.76
N ASN A 143 -37.54 -13.96 48.50
CA ASN A 143 -38.39 -13.39 49.56
C ASN A 143 -38.63 -11.88 49.44
N ALA A 144 -38.10 -11.22 48.41
CA ALA A 144 -38.33 -9.81 48.17
C ALA A 144 -39.79 -9.50 47.83
N ALA A 145 -40.22 -8.29 48.21
CA ALA A 145 -41.51 -7.71 47.83
C ALA A 145 -41.38 -6.60 46.77
N SER A 146 -40.16 -6.10 46.49
CA SER A 146 -39.85 -5.10 45.46
C SER A 146 -38.36 -5.17 45.08
N VAL A 147 -37.95 -4.56 43.96
CA VAL A 147 -36.54 -4.48 43.52
C VAL A 147 -35.61 -3.78 44.52
N ALA A 148 -36.15 -2.87 45.36
CA ALA A 148 -35.41 -2.15 46.39
C ALA A 148 -35.73 -2.61 47.82
N ASP A 149 -36.30 -3.82 47.99
CA ASP A 149 -36.63 -4.34 49.31
C ASP A 149 -35.37 -4.62 50.15
N ALA A 150 -35.09 -3.70 51.08
CA ALA A 150 -33.94 -3.77 51.98
C ALA A 150 -34.08 -4.83 53.09
N ALA A 151 -35.29 -5.37 53.32
CA ALA A 151 -35.52 -6.44 54.30
C ALA A 151 -35.37 -7.83 53.69
N ALA A 152 -35.31 -7.93 52.37
CA ALA A 152 -35.15 -9.17 51.64
C ALA A 152 -33.71 -9.70 51.68
N THR A 153 -33.56 -10.99 51.41
CA THR A 153 -32.25 -11.61 51.19
C THR A 153 -31.97 -11.58 49.70
N TRP A 154 -31.00 -10.75 49.29
CA TRP A 154 -30.48 -10.69 47.93
C TRP A 154 -29.22 -11.54 47.82
N ILE A 155 -29.21 -12.43 46.83
CA ILE A 155 -28.09 -13.32 46.52
C ILE A 155 -27.39 -12.76 45.29
N ASP A 156 -26.08 -12.55 45.43
CA ASP A 156 -25.19 -12.09 44.38
C ASP A 156 -24.86 -13.23 43.41
N ALA A 157 -25.01 -13.02 42.11
CA ALA A 157 -24.71 -14.02 41.11
C ALA A 157 -23.71 -13.49 40.07
N ASN A 158 -22.45 -13.37 40.49
CA ASN A 158 -21.39 -12.70 39.74
C ASN A 158 -21.16 -13.22 38.31
N SER A 159 -21.53 -14.47 38.03
CA SER A 159 -21.46 -15.02 36.66
C SER A 159 -22.41 -14.34 35.68
N LEU A 160 -23.38 -13.59 36.20
CA LEU A 160 -24.39 -12.85 35.45
C LEU A 160 -24.16 -11.33 35.54
N ASP A 161 -23.04 -10.85 36.09
CA ASP A 161 -22.70 -9.43 36.07
C ASP A 161 -22.32 -9.00 34.64
N PHE A 162 -22.74 -7.80 34.26
CA PHE A 162 -22.28 -7.18 33.02
C PHE A 162 -21.14 -6.21 33.32
N VAL A 163 -19.93 -6.56 32.89
CA VAL A 163 -18.76 -5.67 32.98
C VAL A 163 -18.62 -4.87 31.69
N ALA A 164 -18.53 -3.55 31.82
CA ALA A 164 -18.41 -2.63 30.70
C ALA A 164 -17.22 -3.00 29.77
N PRO A 165 -17.44 -3.27 28.47
CA PRO A 165 -16.39 -3.73 27.56
C PRO A 165 -15.39 -2.62 27.19
N VAL A 166 -15.82 -1.36 27.18
CA VAL A 166 -14.97 -0.20 26.86
C VAL A 166 -14.50 0.46 28.14
N SER A 167 -13.19 0.40 28.40
CA SER A 167 -12.54 1.04 29.56
C SER A 167 -11.53 2.11 29.18
N ALA A 168 -11.35 2.41 27.88
CA ALA A 168 -10.41 3.40 27.40
C ALA A 168 -10.95 4.09 26.14
N GLY A 169 -10.54 5.35 25.92
CA GLY A 169 -10.93 6.12 24.74
C GLY A 169 -11.53 7.49 25.09
N ALA A 170 -12.24 8.07 24.12
CA ALA A 170 -12.94 9.34 24.31
C ALA A 170 -14.13 9.17 25.26
N LEU A 171 -14.26 10.07 26.23
CA LEU A 171 -15.37 10.07 27.17
C LEU A 171 -16.66 10.57 26.50
N GLY A 172 -17.80 10.04 26.91
CA GLY A 172 -19.12 10.43 26.40
C GLY A 172 -19.91 9.27 25.83
N ALA A 173 -20.86 9.59 24.95
CA ALA A 173 -21.80 8.63 24.38
C ALA A 173 -21.10 7.55 23.56
N LEU A 174 -21.57 6.33 23.72
CA LEU A 174 -21.25 5.15 22.93
C LEU A 174 -22.56 4.62 22.33
N ASN A 175 -22.48 4.01 21.15
CA ASN A 175 -23.62 3.29 20.60
C ASN A 175 -23.64 1.87 21.19
N GLY A 176 -24.53 1.58 22.13
CA GLY A 176 -24.62 0.27 22.79
C GLY A 176 -24.86 -0.88 21.81
N ASN A 177 -25.56 -0.62 20.71
CA ASN A 177 -25.80 -1.59 19.64
C ASN A 177 -24.54 -2.00 18.87
N ALA A 178 -23.45 -1.22 18.96
CA ALA A 178 -22.21 -1.57 18.26
C ALA A 178 -21.55 -2.81 18.90
N PRO A 179 -21.07 -3.79 18.12
CA PRO A 179 -20.50 -5.03 18.66
C PRO A 179 -19.36 -4.84 19.68
N ALA A 180 -18.61 -3.74 19.60
CA ALA A 180 -17.53 -3.44 20.54
C ALA A 180 -18.03 -2.96 21.92
N ASN A 181 -19.30 -2.55 22.03
CA ASN A 181 -19.89 -1.93 23.20
C ASN A 181 -20.93 -2.82 23.89
N ARG A 182 -21.15 -4.04 23.39
CA ARG A 182 -22.10 -5.02 23.97
C ARG A 182 -21.50 -6.40 24.16
N LEU A 183 -22.01 -7.14 25.13
CA LEU A 183 -21.62 -8.52 25.42
C LEU A 183 -22.86 -9.37 25.76
N ALA A 184 -22.95 -10.56 25.16
CA ALA A 184 -23.93 -11.55 25.57
C ALA A 184 -23.53 -12.19 26.89
N ILE A 185 -24.42 -12.15 27.87
CA ILE A 185 -24.27 -12.74 29.20
C ILE A 185 -25.23 -13.91 29.31
N SER A 186 -24.74 -15.07 29.72
CA SER A 186 -25.59 -16.23 30.00
C SER A 186 -25.10 -16.96 31.25
N GLY A 187 -26.04 -17.54 31.98
CA GLY A 187 -25.75 -18.26 33.21
C GLY A 187 -26.95 -19.02 33.73
N THR A 188 -26.78 -19.67 34.88
CA THR A 188 -27.85 -20.46 35.51
C THR A 188 -27.92 -20.16 36.98
N LEU A 189 -29.08 -19.72 37.46
CA LEU A 189 -29.37 -19.62 38.89
C LEU A 189 -29.57 -21.04 39.41
N THR A 190 -28.64 -21.51 40.22
CA THR A 190 -28.66 -22.90 40.71
C THR A 190 -29.27 -23.03 42.09
N GLY A 191 -29.98 -24.13 42.35
CA GLY A 191 -30.51 -24.47 43.67
C GLY A 191 -31.62 -23.57 44.19
N ILE A 192 -32.29 -22.81 43.32
CA ILE A 192 -33.34 -21.85 43.69
C ILE A 192 -34.63 -22.54 44.17
N ASN A 193 -34.88 -23.78 43.74
CA ASN A 193 -36.03 -24.59 44.13
C ASN A 193 -37.38 -23.83 44.12
N LEU A 194 -37.64 -23.11 43.03
CA LEU A 194 -38.80 -22.23 42.87
C LEU A 194 -40.08 -23.06 42.66
N ALA A 195 -40.90 -23.20 43.70
CA ALA A 195 -42.14 -23.98 43.67
C ALA A 195 -43.23 -23.34 42.78
N PRO A 196 -44.21 -24.11 42.27
CA PRO A 196 -45.36 -23.56 41.55
C PRO A 196 -46.07 -22.46 42.35
N GLY A 197 -46.32 -21.33 41.71
CA GLY A 197 -46.93 -20.13 42.31
C GLY A 197 -45.98 -19.25 43.12
N ALA A 198 -44.74 -19.69 43.41
CA ALA A 198 -43.74 -18.88 44.08
C ALA A 198 -43.17 -17.79 43.16
N THR A 199 -42.62 -16.73 43.77
CA THR A 199 -42.05 -15.58 43.07
C THR A 199 -40.53 -15.55 43.22
N LEU A 200 -39.84 -15.20 42.14
CA LEU A 200 -38.42 -14.85 42.09
C LEU A 200 -38.33 -13.36 41.71
N TRP A 201 -37.52 -12.60 42.42
CA TRP A 201 -37.11 -11.27 42.01
C TRP A 201 -35.68 -11.31 41.50
N ILE A 202 -35.42 -10.59 40.42
CA ILE A 202 -34.07 -10.32 39.92
C ILE A 202 -33.89 -8.81 39.81
N ARG A 203 -32.65 -8.34 39.91
CA ARG A 203 -32.30 -6.92 39.74
C ARG A 203 -30.87 -6.75 39.24
N TRP A 204 -30.65 -5.59 38.62
CA TRP A 204 -29.35 -5.04 38.31
C TRP A 204 -29.14 -3.78 39.13
N LEU A 205 -27.94 -3.65 39.69
CA LEU A 205 -27.50 -2.43 40.35
C LEU A 205 -26.26 -1.93 39.65
N ASP A 206 -26.22 -0.64 39.40
CA ASP A 206 -25.00 0.00 38.94
C ASP A 206 -23.96 -0.01 40.08
N PHE A 207 -22.79 -0.57 39.79
CA PHE A 207 -21.69 -0.60 40.75
C PHE A 207 -21.07 0.78 40.84
N ALA A 208 -21.06 1.34 42.06
CA ALA A 208 -20.44 2.64 42.33
C ALA A 208 -18.93 2.64 42.00
N ALA A 209 -18.59 2.98 40.77
CA ALA A 209 -17.21 3.05 40.33
C ALA A 209 -16.59 4.38 40.77
N THR A 210 -15.26 4.47 40.69
CA THR A 210 -14.59 5.72 41.07
C THR A 210 -14.79 6.78 40.00
N SER A 211 -15.13 8.01 40.41
CA SER A 211 -15.38 9.16 39.53
C SER A 211 -16.74 9.08 38.82
N ALA A 212 -16.85 9.51 37.56
CA ALA A 212 -18.13 9.49 36.84
C ALA A 212 -18.39 8.09 36.28
N ASP A 213 -19.53 7.49 36.64
CA ASP A 213 -20.00 6.17 36.20
C ASP A 213 -20.34 6.14 34.70
N ASP A 214 -20.34 4.92 34.16
CA ASP A 214 -20.72 4.61 32.80
C ASP A 214 -22.25 4.53 32.64
N GLY A 215 -22.74 4.63 31.41
CA GLY A 215 -24.15 4.38 31.10
C GLY A 215 -24.29 2.93 30.68
N LEU A 216 -24.87 2.10 31.53
CA LEU A 216 -24.95 0.65 31.32
C LEU A 216 -26.41 0.19 31.24
N ALA A 217 -26.68 -0.76 30.35
CA ALA A 217 -28.02 -1.26 30.09
C ALA A 217 -28.03 -2.78 29.87
N ILE A 218 -29.23 -3.34 29.93
CA ILE A 218 -29.53 -4.70 29.52
C ILE A 218 -30.56 -4.70 28.38
N ASP A 219 -30.45 -5.73 27.55
CA ASP A 219 -31.36 -6.01 26.46
C ASP A 219 -31.54 -7.52 26.25
N ASP A 220 -32.51 -7.93 25.45
CA ASP A 220 -32.72 -9.31 24.99
C ASP A 220 -32.75 -10.36 26.13
N LEU A 221 -33.35 -10.04 27.28
CA LEU A 221 -33.42 -10.96 28.43
C LEU A 221 -34.36 -12.12 28.11
N SER A 222 -33.93 -13.35 28.38
CA SER A 222 -34.80 -14.54 28.35
C SER A 222 -34.49 -15.52 29.47
N PHE A 223 -35.51 -16.34 29.82
CA PHE A 223 -35.50 -17.36 30.87
C PHE A 223 -35.81 -18.75 30.30
N GLY A 224 -35.02 -19.77 30.63
CA GLY A 224 -35.25 -21.15 30.18
C GLY A 224 -34.18 -21.64 29.20
N THR A 225 -34.37 -22.84 28.65
CA THR A 225 -33.50 -23.33 27.56
C THR A 225 -33.70 -22.41 26.36
N PRO A 226 -32.63 -21.90 25.72
CA PRO A 226 -32.75 -21.02 24.57
C PRO A 226 -33.71 -21.62 23.54
N VAL A 227 -34.68 -20.83 23.09
CA VAL A 227 -35.43 -21.18 21.87
C VAL A 227 -34.43 -21.01 20.74
N ASP A 228 -34.18 -22.09 20.02
CA ASP A 228 -33.38 -22.06 18.81
C ASP A 228 -34.07 -21.16 17.77
N LEU A 229 -33.35 -20.18 17.25
CA LEU A 229 -33.89 -19.21 16.31
C LEU A 229 -33.27 -19.48 14.93
N PRO A 230 -34.06 -19.43 13.84
CA PRO A 230 -33.52 -19.56 12.51
C PRO A 230 -32.44 -18.50 12.23
N PRO A 231 -31.38 -18.84 11.48
CA PRO A 231 -30.33 -17.90 11.16
C PRO A 231 -30.87 -16.72 10.34
N ALA A 232 -30.35 -15.52 10.59
CA ALA A 232 -30.69 -14.29 9.87
C ALA A 232 -29.45 -13.66 9.22
N LEU A 233 -29.61 -13.02 8.06
CA LEU A 233 -28.55 -12.22 7.44
C LEU A 233 -28.52 -10.84 8.14
N THR A 234 -27.50 -10.58 8.95
CA THR A 234 -27.40 -9.38 9.80
C THR A 234 -26.73 -8.20 9.11
N SER A 235 -25.84 -8.44 8.15
CA SER A 235 -25.25 -7.36 7.35
C SER A 235 -24.67 -7.87 6.03
N THR A 236 -24.58 -6.94 5.06
CA THR A 236 -23.91 -7.15 3.78
C THR A 236 -22.92 -6.03 3.49
N ALA A 237 -21.87 -6.33 2.73
CA ALA A 237 -21.03 -5.33 2.09
C ALA A 237 -20.73 -5.76 0.65
N PRO A 238 -21.13 -5.02 -0.39
CA PRO A 238 -21.87 -3.76 -0.33
C PRO A 238 -23.25 -3.90 0.32
N LEU A 239 -23.81 -2.78 0.80
CA LEU A 239 -25.20 -2.70 1.27
C LEU A 239 -26.16 -2.93 0.09
N ASP A 240 -27.40 -3.33 0.40
CA ASP A 240 -28.45 -3.41 -0.62
C ASP A 240 -28.72 -2.04 -1.23
N ASP A 241 -28.98 -2.04 -2.53
CA ASP A 241 -29.09 -0.87 -3.41
C ASP A 241 -27.88 0.08 -3.41
N ALA A 242 -26.70 -0.38 -2.97
CA ALA A 242 -25.50 0.46 -3.01
C ALA A 242 -25.13 0.84 -4.46
N ILE A 243 -24.67 2.08 -4.63
CA ILE A 243 -24.15 2.60 -5.90
C ILE A 243 -22.65 2.85 -5.79
N ASN A 244 -21.96 2.90 -6.92
CA ASN A 244 -20.51 3.13 -7.01
C ASN A 244 -19.69 2.07 -6.26
N VAL A 245 -20.11 0.81 -6.32
CA VAL A 245 -19.35 -0.30 -5.77
C VAL A 245 -18.12 -0.57 -6.66
N PRO A 246 -16.88 -0.53 -6.14
CA PRO A 246 -15.69 -0.88 -6.91
C PRO A 246 -15.82 -2.23 -7.61
N VAL A 247 -15.34 -2.31 -8.85
CA VAL A 247 -15.46 -3.52 -9.69
C VAL A 247 -14.65 -4.71 -9.18
N ASP A 248 -13.75 -4.52 -8.22
CA ASP A 248 -12.99 -5.56 -7.53
C ASP A 248 -13.52 -5.88 -6.13
N GLN A 249 -14.57 -5.20 -5.67
CA GLN A 249 -15.11 -5.39 -4.33
C GLN A 249 -15.76 -6.77 -4.20
N ALA A 250 -15.31 -7.54 -3.21
CA ALA A 250 -15.93 -8.79 -2.80
C ALA A 250 -17.23 -8.55 -2.01
N VAL A 251 -18.19 -9.45 -2.13
CA VAL A 251 -19.47 -9.40 -1.42
C VAL A 251 -19.35 -10.15 -0.10
N ARG A 252 -19.46 -9.43 1.02
CA ARG A 252 -19.48 -9.97 2.38
C ARG A 252 -20.92 -10.19 2.83
N LEU A 253 -21.17 -11.37 3.39
CA LEU A 253 -22.43 -11.78 4.00
C LEU A 253 -22.15 -12.16 5.46
N THR A 254 -22.85 -11.54 6.41
CA THR A 254 -22.71 -11.82 7.84
C THR A 254 -24.04 -12.33 8.39
N PHE A 255 -24.02 -13.43 9.14
CA PHE A 255 -25.22 -14.05 9.72
C PHE A 255 -25.31 -13.81 11.24
N SER A 256 -26.48 -14.05 11.82
CA SER A 256 -26.73 -13.99 13.28
C SER A 256 -25.92 -15.04 14.05
N GLU A 257 -25.59 -16.14 13.38
CA GLU A 257 -24.92 -17.30 13.96
C GLU A 257 -24.12 -18.09 12.91
N ALA A 258 -23.55 -19.21 13.32
CA ALA A 258 -22.77 -20.07 12.46
C ALA A 258 -23.68 -20.87 11.52
N VAL A 259 -23.49 -20.70 10.21
CA VAL A 259 -24.28 -21.39 9.18
C VAL A 259 -23.42 -22.28 8.29
N ASP A 260 -24.08 -23.16 7.55
CA ASP A 260 -23.60 -23.91 6.40
C ASP A 260 -24.32 -23.42 5.14
N ILE A 261 -23.54 -23.09 4.11
CA ILE A 261 -24.07 -22.71 2.79
C ILE A 261 -23.71 -23.79 1.79
N ALA A 262 -24.71 -24.43 1.17
CA ALA A 262 -24.47 -25.45 0.15
C ALA A 262 -23.65 -24.90 -1.03
N ASP A 263 -22.80 -25.73 -1.62
CA ASP A 263 -22.00 -25.32 -2.79
C ASP A 263 -22.90 -25.12 -4.03
N GLY A 264 -22.66 -24.05 -4.78
CA GLY A 264 -23.35 -23.76 -6.04
C GLY A 264 -24.83 -23.34 -5.92
N THR A 265 -25.31 -23.03 -4.72
CA THR A 265 -26.71 -22.62 -4.48
C THR A 265 -26.91 -21.11 -4.50
N LEU A 266 -25.85 -20.32 -4.31
CA LEU A 266 -25.89 -18.86 -4.44
C LEU A 266 -25.83 -18.45 -5.92
N SER A 267 -26.63 -17.46 -6.30
CA SER A 267 -26.56 -16.83 -7.62
C SER A 267 -25.87 -15.48 -7.49
N PHE A 268 -24.86 -15.23 -8.32
CA PHE A 268 -24.24 -13.91 -8.46
C PHE A 268 -24.25 -13.55 -9.94
N VAL A 269 -25.02 -12.52 -10.30
CA VAL A 269 -25.19 -12.05 -11.69
C VAL A 269 -24.94 -10.55 -11.79
N CYS A 270 -24.37 -10.09 -12.90
CA CYS A 270 -24.28 -8.68 -13.25
C CYS A 270 -24.77 -8.48 -14.68
N ASN A 271 -25.68 -7.52 -14.91
CA ASN A 271 -26.38 -7.30 -16.18
C ASN A 271 -27.01 -8.59 -16.75
N GLY A 272 -27.50 -9.47 -15.87
CA GLY A 272 -28.08 -10.77 -16.21
C GLY A 272 -27.07 -11.84 -16.64
N GLN A 273 -25.76 -11.58 -16.54
CA GLN A 273 -24.70 -12.57 -16.80
C GLN A 273 -24.12 -13.13 -15.50
N PRO A 274 -23.89 -14.45 -15.38
CA PRO A 274 -23.26 -15.05 -14.21
C PRO A 274 -21.86 -14.51 -13.93
N VAL A 275 -21.55 -14.27 -12.66
CA VAL A 275 -20.22 -13.86 -12.17
C VAL A 275 -19.53 -15.06 -11.52
N SER A 276 -18.40 -15.45 -12.08
CA SER A 276 -17.51 -16.45 -11.46
C SER A 276 -16.88 -15.87 -10.20
N HIS A 277 -16.94 -16.61 -9.10
CA HIS A 277 -16.44 -16.17 -7.80
C HIS A 277 -15.90 -17.34 -6.96
N THR A 278 -15.05 -17.04 -5.99
CA THR A 278 -14.69 -17.95 -4.88
C THR A 278 -15.45 -17.58 -3.62
N ARG A 279 -15.62 -18.52 -2.69
CA ARG A 279 -16.30 -18.32 -1.42
C ARG A 279 -15.38 -18.69 -0.26
N SER A 280 -15.31 -17.86 0.78
CA SER A 280 -14.57 -18.17 2.03
C SER A 280 -15.25 -19.27 2.86
N ALA A 281 -14.56 -19.79 3.87
CA ALA A 281 -14.99 -20.97 4.64
C ALA A 281 -16.01 -20.71 5.77
N GLY A 282 -16.62 -19.52 5.88
CA GLY A 282 -17.60 -19.25 6.94
C GLY A 282 -17.00 -19.29 8.36
N PRO A 283 -17.77 -19.64 9.42
CA PRO A 283 -19.17 -20.06 9.39
C PRO A 283 -20.18 -18.94 9.66
N VAL A 284 -19.76 -17.79 10.22
CA VAL A 284 -20.66 -16.63 10.47
C VAL A 284 -20.55 -15.60 9.34
N GLU A 285 -19.39 -15.53 8.70
CA GLU A 285 -19.09 -14.57 7.65
C GLU A 285 -18.60 -15.28 6.39
N TYR A 286 -19.24 -14.97 5.27
CA TYR A 286 -18.87 -15.48 3.96
C TYR A 286 -18.47 -14.32 3.05
N LEU A 287 -17.37 -14.50 2.33
CA LEU A 287 -16.87 -13.56 1.34
C LEU A 287 -16.95 -14.21 -0.04
N LEU A 288 -17.74 -13.61 -0.94
CA LEU A 288 -17.82 -13.96 -2.35
C LEU A 288 -16.87 -13.04 -3.12
N THR A 289 -15.74 -13.58 -3.56
CA THR A 289 -14.70 -12.82 -4.28
C THR A 289 -14.80 -13.11 -5.78
N PRO A 290 -15.15 -12.12 -6.62
CA PRO A 290 -15.13 -12.29 -8.08
C PRO A 290 -13.75 -12.78 -8.57
N THR A 291 -13.72 -13.74 -9.50
CA THR A 291 -12.46 -14.24 -10.09
C THR A 291 -11.90 -13.33 -11.18
N SER A 292 -12.68 -12.33 -11.60
CA SER A 292 -12.35 -11.28 -12.55
C SER A 292 -13.08 -10.01 -12.12
N LEU A 293 -12.61 -8.85 -12.60
CA LEU A 293 -13.31 -7.58 -12.36
C LEU A 293 -14.78 -7.67 -12.82
N LEU A 294 -15.67 -7.12 -12.00
CA LEU A 294 -17.06 -6.92 -12.37
C LEU A 294 -17.15 -5.88 -13.51
N PRO A 295 -18.19 -5.93 -14.36
CA PRO A 295 -18.35 -4.91 -15.39
C PRO A 295 -18.66 -3.56 -14.76
N PHE A 296 -18.16 -2.47 -15.36
CA PHE A 296 -18.50 -1.10 -14.93
C PHE A 296 -19.96 -0.76 -15.23
N SER A 297 -20.54 0.17 -14.45
CA SER A 297 -21.94 0.61 -14.54
C SER A 297 -22.95 -0.56 -14.58
N ALA A 298 -22.61 -1.69 -13.96
CA ALA A 298 -23.40 -2.90 -14.04
C ALA A 298 -24.36 -2.98 -12.86
N SER A 299 -25.60 -3.39 -13.15
CA SER A 299 -26.56 -3.80 -12.13
C SER A 299 -26.24 -5.24 -11.73
N CYS A 300 -25.81 -5.43 -10.50
CA CYS A 300 -25.44 -6.73 -9.94
C CYS A 300 -26.44 -7.18 -8.88
N GLU A 301 -26.69 -8.49 -8.84
CA GLU A 301 -27.59 -9.14 -7.89
C GLU A 301 -26.91 -10.40 -7.32
N VAL A 302 -26.93 -10.54 -6.00
CA VAL A 302 -26.61 -11.78 -5.29
C VAL A 302 -27.86 -12.34 -4.64
N ALA A 303 -28.36 -13.46 -5.16
CA ALA A 303 -29.53 -14.14 -4.60
C ALA A 303 -29.10 -15.28 -3.66
N ILE A 304 -29.68 -15.27 -2.46
CA ILE A 304 -29.46 -16.19 -1.35
C ILE A 304 -30.78 -16.90 -1.07
N PRO A 305 -31.01 -18.10 -1.63
CA PRO A 305 -32.22 -18.85 -1.33
C PRO A 305 -32.28 -19.24 0.14
N ALA A 306 -33.45 -19.13 0.77
CA ALA A 306 -33.67 -19.51 2.17
C ALA A 306 -33.09 -20.90 2.51
N ALA A 307 -33.47 -21.90 1.72
CA ALA A 307 -33.05 -23.29 1.90
C ALA A 307 -31.56 -23.57 1.58
N ALA A 308 -30.81 -22.57 1.08
CA ALA A 308 -29.39 -22.72 0.80
C ALA A 308 -28.52 -22.53 2.05
N VAL A 309 -29.08 -21.96 3.11
CA VAL A 309 -28.40 -21.60 4.36
C VAL A 309 -29.08 -22.33 5.51
N THR A 310 -28.32 -23.13 6.25
CA THR A 310 -28.78 -23.80 7.47
C THR A 310 -27.86 -23.45 8.64
N ASP A 311 -28.37 -23.31 9.84
CA ASP A 311 -27.55 -23.14 11.05
C ASP A 311 -26.73 -24.40 11.39
N ARG A 312 -25.92 -24.32 12.46
CA ARG A 312 -25.03 -25.40 12.93
C ARG A 312 -25.30 -25.86 14.35
N ASP A 313 -26.27 -25.27 15.03
CA ASP A 313 -26.69 -25.58 16.38
C ASP A 313 -28.15 -26.03 16.42
N GLY A 314 -28.57 -26.42 17.62
CA GLY A 314 -29.92 -26.88 17.91
C GLY A 314 -30.56 -27.84 16.90
N ALA A 315 -31.80 -27.52 16.49
CA ALA A 315 -32.59 -28.22 15.50
C ALA A 315 -32.48 -27.48 14.18
N SER A 316 -31.82 -28.10 13.19
CA SER A 316 -31.50 -27.46 11.91
C SER A 316 -32.63 -26.61 11.33
N ASP A 317 -32.46 -25.29 11.38
CA ASP A 317 -33.32 -24.31 10.75
C ASP A 317 -32.63 -23.74 9.50
N SER A 318 -33.46 -23.25 8.57
CA SER A 318 -33.00 -22.51 7.40
C SER A 318 -33.25 -21.02 7.58
N LEU A 319 -32.56 -20.18 6.81
CA LEU A 319 -32.86 -18.75 6.74
C LEU A 319 -34.38 -18.53 6.54
N SER A 320 -34.97 -17.63 7.31
CA SER A 320 -36.44 -17.45 7.39
C SER A 320 -37.09 -17.08 6.05
N GLU A 321 -36.38 -16.37 5.19
CA GLU A 321 -36.79 -16.02 3.83
C GLU A 321 -35.60 -15.88 2.88
N ALA A 322 -35.87 -15.93 1.57
CA ALA A 322 -34.82 -15.73 0.57
C ALA A 322 -34.44 -14.24 0.51
N VAL A 323 -33.15 -13.96 0.39
CA VAL A 323 -32.62 -12.59 0.32
C VAL A 323 -32.01 -12.35 -1.06
N ALA A 324 -32.19 -11.15 -1.59
CA ALA A 324 -31.48 -10.68 -2.79
C ALA A 324 -30.77 -9.37 -2.45
N LEU A 325 -29.46 -9.31 -2.72
CA LEU A 325 -28.64 -8.11 -2.57
C LEU A 325 -28.42 -7.50 -3.95
N ASN A 326 -28.87 -6.27 -4.15
CA ASN A 326 -28.69 -5.51 -5.38
C ASN A 326 -27.64 -4.42 -5.19
N PHE A 327 -26.80 -4.19 -6.20
CA PHE A 327 -25.89 -3.04 -6.20
C PHE A 327 -25.48 -2.64 -7.62
N ILE A 328 -25.00 -1.41 -7.77
CA ILE A 328 -24.50 -0.86 -9.02
C ILE A 328 -23.00 -0.60 -8.90
N THR A 329 -22.21 -1.19 -9.80
CA THR A 329 -20.75 -0.96 -9.83
C THR A 329 -20.41 0.45 -10.28
N THR A 330 -19.21 0.91 -9.92
CA THR A 330 -18.69 2.22 -10.33
C THR A 330 -18.83 2.45 -11.83
N ALA A 331 -19.13 3.69 -12.20
CA ALA A 331 -19.10 4.10 -13.60
C ALA A 331 -17.69 3.96 -14.17
N ASP A 332 -17.60 3.60 -15.46
CA ASP A 332 -16.34 3.66 -16.18
C ASP A 332 -15.99 5.12 -16.46
N LEU A 333 -14.73 5.49 -16.26
CA LEU A 333 -14.25 6.85 -16.53
C LEU A 333 -13.49 6.82 -17.86
N PRO A 334 -13.60 7.87 -18.70
CA PRO A 334 -12.86 7.88 -19.95
C PRO A 334 -11.35 7.84 -19.70
N PRO A 335 -10.57 7.24 -20.61
CA PRO A 335 -9.14 7.13 -20.44
C PRO A 335 -8.48 8.51 -20.40
N SER A 336 -7.44 8.64 -19.58
CA SER A 336 -6.63 9.86 -19.45
C SER A 336 -5.15 9.52 -19.46
N VAL A 337 -4.29 10.48 -19.85
CA VAL A 337 -2.83 10.30 -19.74
C VAL A 337 -2.41 10.59 -18.30
N VAL A 338 -1.77 9.61 -17.67
CA VAL A 338 -1.22 9.68 -16.31
C VAL A 338 0.17 10.32 -16.32
N SER A 339 1.02 9.94 -17.28
CA SER A 339 2.37 10.47 -17.42
C SER A 339 2.92 10.29 -18.83
N THR A 340 3.93 11.08 -19.16
CA THR A 340 4.76 10.91 -20.36
C THR A 340 6.23 10.89 -19.99
N SER A 341 7.03 10.17 -20.78
CA SER A 341 8.48 10.27 -20.77
C SER A 341 8.95 10.52 -22.20
N PRO A 342 9.56 11.67 -22.52
CA PRO A 342 9.91 12.77 -21.61
C PRO A 342 8.68 13.44 -20.98
N ALA A 343 8.86 14.01 -19.78
CA ALA A 343 7.85 14.84 -19.16
C ALA A 343 7.73 16.21 -19.86
N ASP A 344 6.60 16.89 -19.70
CA ASP A 344 6.45 18.26 -20.20
C ASP A 344 7.51 19.20 -19.61
N GLY A 345 8.15 20.00 -20.46
CA GLY A 345 9.26 20.88 -20.14
C GLY A 345 10.62 20.20 -19.95
N ALA A 346 10.76 18.89 -20.20
CA ALA A 346 12.05 18.19 -20.05
C ALA A 346 13.13 18.83 -20.95
N GLN A 347 14.36 18.97 -20.44
CA GLN A 347 15.43 19.72 -21.12
C GLN A 347 16.52 18.86 -21.77
N ASN A 348 16.56 17.55 -21.47
CA ASN A 348 17.62 16.63 -21.89
C ASN A 348 17.04 15.27 -22.34
N ALA A 349 16.02 15.28 -23.19
CA ALA A 349 15.43 14.05 -23.71
C ALA A 349 16.40 13.32 -24.67
N PRO A 350 16.50 11.97 -24.62
CA PRO A 350 17.37 11.24 -25.53
C PRO A 350 17.01 11.45 -27.01
N ALA A 351 18.01 11.62 -27.87
CA ALA A 351 17.81 11.89 -29.31
C ALA A 351 17.25 10.70 -30.12
N VAL A 352 17.31 9.49 -29.56
CA VAL A 352 16.86 8.23 -30.18
C VAL A 352 15.87 7.43 -29.31
N GLY A 353 15.39 8.03 -28.21
CA GLY A 353 14.46 7.37 -27.28
C GLY A 353 13.02 7.29 -27.81
N SER A 354 12.30 6.24 -27.41
CA SER A 354 10.83 6.21 -27.59
C SER A 354 10.17 7.15 -26.60
N ILE A 355 9.09 7.81 -27.02
CA ILE A 355 8.24 8.61 -26.14
C ILE A 355 7.26 7.66 -25.47
N GLU A 356 7.37 7.47 -24.16
CA GLU A 356 6.43 6.67 -23.38
C GLU A 356 5.21 7.51 -23.01
N VAL A 357 4.01 6.95 -23.20
CA VAL A 357 2.74 7.51 -22.73
C VAL A 357 2.05 6.46 -21.87
N ARG A 358 1.80 6.81 -20.61
CA ARG A 358 1.06 5.95 -19.67
C ARG A 358 -0.36 6.47 -19.51
N PHE A 359 -1.35 5.62 -19.76
CA PHE A 359 -2.76 5.92 -19.58
C PHE A 359 -3.28 5.46 -18.21
N SER A 360 -4.44 5.97 -17.81
CA SER A 360 -5.16 5.56 -16.58
C SER A 360 -5.61 4.11 -16.63
N GLU A 361 -5.74 3.56 -17.84
CA GLU A 361 -6.21 2.22 -18.15
C GLU A 361 -5.72 1.75 -19.52
N ALA A 362 -6.11 0.54 -19.93
CA ALA A 362 -5.79 0.02 -21.27
C ALA A 362 -6.63 0.71 -22.35
N VAL A 363 -5.97 1.24 -23.38
CA VAL A 363 -6.62 1.95 -24.48
C VAL A 363 -6.43 1.23 -25.81
N SER A 364 -7.34 1.50 -26.75
CA SER A 364 -7.21 1.28 -28.18
C SER A 364 -6.87 2.61 -28.86
N LEU A 365 -5.99 2.57 -29.85
CA LEU A 365 -5.41 3.73 -30.51
C LEU A 365 -5.69 3.72 -32.02
N GLY A 366 -6.17 4.85 -32.53
CA GLY A 366 -6.22 5.13 -33.96
C GLY A 366 -4.82 5.35 -34.55
N SER A 367 -4.67 5.21 -35.86
CA SER A 367 -3.37 5.38 -36.54
C SER A 367 -2.78 6.80 -36.46
N THR A 368 -3.60 7.78 -36.04
CA THR A 368 -3.19 9.17 -35.81
C THR A 368 -3.37 9.56 -34.35
N ALA A 369 -3.24 8.61 -33.41
CA ALA A 369 -3.37 8.90 -31.98
C ALA A 369 -2.25 9.80 -31.44
N PHE A 370 -1.07 9.78 -32.07
CA PHE A 370 0.06 10.62 -31.69
C PHE A 370 0.63 11.42 -32.86
N SER A 371 1.14 12.61 -32.55
CA SER A 371 1.91 13.43 -33.48
C SER A 371 3.16 14.00 -32.79
N LEU A 372 4.28 14.04 -33.52
CA LEU A 372 5.52 14.68 -33.07
C LEU A 372 5.94 15.75 -34.08
N SER A 373 6.24 16.94 -33.58
CA SER A 373 6.81 18.03 -34.36
C SER A 373 7.97 18.65 -33.61
N CYS A 374 9.12 18.78 -34.25
CA CYS A 374 10.30 19.39 -33.67
C CYS A 374 10.79 20.59 -34.49
N ALA A 375 11.54 21.48 -33.85
CA ALA A 375 11.98 22.75 -34.44
C ALA A 375 12.85 22.56 -35.68
N GLU A 376 13.78 21.59 -35.67
CA GLU A 376 14.70 21.33 -36.78
C GLU A 376 14.22 20.15 -37.62
N SER A 377 13.79 19.07 -36.97
CA SER A 377 13.35 17.83 -37.63
C SER A 377 11.94 17.95 -38.26
N GLY A 378 11.20 19.02 -37.97
CA GLY A 378 9.85 19.24 -38.49
C GLY A 378 8.86 18.20 -37.99
N SER A 379 7.89 17.81 -38.81
CA SER A 379 6.95 16.74 -38.46
C SER A 379 7.61 15.37 -38.60
N VAL A 380 7.65 14.61 -37.51
CA VAL A 380 8.32 13.31 -37.41
C VAL A 380 7.27 12.20 -37.33
N ALA A 381 7.39 11.21 -38.21
CA ALA A 381 6.51 10.04 -38.18
C ALA A 381 6.80 9.16 -36.95
N LEU A 382 5.76 8.59 -36.36
CA LEU A 382 5.85 7.74 -35.17
C LEU A 382 5.36 6.32 -35.49
N SER A 383 6.03 5.32 -34.90
CA SER A 383 5.57 3.93 -34.84
C SER A 383 5.16 3.60 -33.41
N PHE A 384 3.96 3.07 -33.22
CA PHE A 384 3.41 2.71 -31.91
C PHE A 384 2.39 1.55 -32.04
N PRO A 385 2.19 0.75 -30.98
CA PRO A 385 1.16 -0.30 -30.97
C PRO A 385 -0.25 0.30 -31.03
N SER A 386 -1.22 -0.46 -31.56
CA SER A 386 -2.63 -0.03 -31.66
C SER A 386 -3.42 -0.11 -30.34
N SER A 387 -2.80 -0.60 -29.26
CA SER A 387 -3.44 -0.72 -27.94
C SER A 387 -2.43 -0.94 -26.83
N GLY A 388 -2.79 -0.61 -25.58
CA GLY A 388 -1.99 -0.85 -24.37
C GLY A 388 -2.27 0.16 -23.27
N THR A 389 -1.71 -0.05 -22.08
CA THR A 389 -1.77 0.93 -20.96
C THR A 389 -0.52 1.80 -20.90
N VAL A 390 0.62 1.26 -21.33
CA VAL A 390 1.88 1.98 -21.53
C VAL A 390 2.24 1.84 -23.00
N ILE A 391 2.42 2.97 -23.67
CA ILE A 391 2.61 3.03 -25.12
C ILE A 391 3.94 3.71 -25.41
N ASN A 392 4.82 2.99 -26.10
CA ASN A 392 6.07 3.55 -26.61
C ASN A 392 5.88 4.00 -28.04
N ALA A 393 5.89 5.32 -28.26
CA ALA A 393 5.86 5.93 -29.58
C ALA A 393 7.30 6.21 -30.05
N THR A 394 7.76 5.43 -31.01
CA THR A 394 9.14 5.50 -31.52
C THR A 394 9.20 6.42 -32.75
N PRO A 395 10.04 7.46 -32.73
CA PRO A 395 10.33 8.27 -33.92
C PRO A 395 10.91 7.42 -35.05
N ALA A 396 10.41 7.60 -36.28
CA ALA A 396 10.89 6.88 -37.46
C ALA A 396 12.27 7.35 -37.96
N ALA A 397 12.75 8.49 -37.46
CA ALA A 397 14.06 9.04 -37.73
C ALA A 397 14.65 9.63 -36.43
N PRO A 398 15.99 9.63 -36.26
CA PRO A 398 16.64 10.29 -35.13
C PRO A 398 16.27 11.78 -35.06
N LEU A 399 16.17 12.29 -33.83
CA LEU A 399 15.90 13.70 -33.57
C LEU A 399 17.23 14.48 -33.47
N SER A 400 17.18 15.76 -33.81
CA SER A 400 18.33 16.66 -33.79
C SER A 400 18.67 17.09 -32.36
N ASN A 401 19.95 17.01 -32.00
CA ASN A 401 20.42 17.41 -30.68
C ASN A 401 20.05 18.86 -30.34
N GLY A 402 19.63 19.11 -29.10
CA GLY A 402 19.26 20.44 -28.60
C GLY A 402 17.91 20.98 -29.12
N GLU A 403 17.24 20.27 -30.02
CA GLU A 403 16.01 20.77 -30.64
C GLU A 403 14.82 20.74 -29.67
N LEU A 404 13.91 21.71 -29.81
CA LEU A 404 12.64 21.71 -29.09
C LEU A 404 11.61 20.90 -29.87
N CYS A 405 11.06 19.88 -29.24
CA CYS A 405 9.99 19.03 -29.76
C CYS A 405 8.69 19.30 -29.03
N SER A 406 7.57 19.12 -29.74
CA SER A 406 6.23 19.06 -29.20
C SER A 406 5.57 17.76 -29.61
N PHE A 407 5.08 17.02 -28.63
CA PHE A 407 4.38 15.75 -28.79
C PHE A 407 2.93 15.89 -28.35
N SER A 408 2.00 15.38 -29.14
CA SER A 408 0.57 15.47 -28.85
C SER A 408 -0.10 14.09 -28.86
N VAL A 409 -1.04 13.91 -27.93
CA VAL A 409 -1.97 12.78 -27.86
C VAL A 409 -3.36 13.29 -28.25
N HIS A 410 -3.92 12.73 -29.31
CA HIS A 410 -5.23 13.11 -29.86
C HIS A 410 -6.34 12.31 -29.22
N ALA A 411 -7.13 12.95 -28.36
CA ALA A 411 -8.10 12.32 -27.49
C ALA A 411 -9.20 11.57 -28.26
N ALA A 412 -9.63 12.12 -29.41
CA ALA A 412 -10.61 11.48 -30.29
C ALA A 412 -10.12 10.17 -30.95
N GLN A 413 -8.84 9.83 -30.80
CA GLN A 413 -8.22 8.60 -31.33
C GLN A 413 -7.80 7.64 -30.22
N VAL A 414 -8.15 7.93 -28.96
CA VAL A 414 -7.85 7.10 -27.79
C VAL A 414 -9.17 6.71 -27.15
N SER A 415 -9.48 5.42 -27.13
CA SER A 415 -10.70 4.90 -26.49
C SER A 415 -10.42 3.66 -25.63
N ASP A 416 -11.20 3.46 -24.57
CA ASP A 416 -11.11 2.25 -23.74
C ASP A 416 -11.93 1.08 -24.32
N ALA A 417 -12.12 0.03 -23.52
CA ALA A 417 -12.91 -1.15 -23.88
C ALA A 417 -14.43 -0.91 -23.85
N SER A 418 -14.91 0.12 -23.13
CA SER A 418 -16.32 0.53 -23.10
C SER A 418 -16.67 1.53 -24.21
N LEU A 419 -15.69 1.86 -25.06
CA LEU A 419 -15.76 2.79 -26.18
C LEU A 419 -15.90 4.25 -25.75
N GLN A 420 -15.56 4.61 -24.50
CA GLN A 420 -15.40 6.01 -24.14
C GLN A 420 -14.07 6.52 -24.69
N THR A 421 -14.10 7.73 -25.26
CA THR A 421 -12.90 8.38 -25.77
C THR A 421 -12.31 9.30 -24.71
N MET A 422 -10.99 9.45 -24.70
CA MET A 422 -10.30 10.45 -23.88
C MET A 422 -10.94 11.84 -24.08
N LEU A 423 -11.02 12.62 -23.00
CA LEU A 423 -11.84 13.84 -22.98
C LEU A 423 -11.18 15.04 -23.67
N THR A 424 -9.86 15.17 -23.56
CA THR A 424 -9.11 16.35 -24.01
C THR A 424 -7.77 15.95 -24.58
N ASP A 425 -7.34 16.55 -25.68
CA ASP A 425 -6.00 16.35 -26.22
C ASP A 425 -4.93 16.73 -25.18
N LEU A 426 -3.81 16.01 -25.16
CA LEU A 426 -2.63 16.37 -24.39
C LEU A 426 -1.55 16.86 -25.36
N SER A 427 -0.85 17.94 -25.02
CA SER A 427 0.36 18.34 -25.73
C SER A 427 1.45 18.65 -24.71
N ILE A 428 2.62 18.05 -24.91
CA ILE A 428 3.83 18.31 -24.14
C ILE A 428 4.89 18.93 -25.03
N SER A 429 5.85 19.63 -24.43
CA SER A 429 7.06 20.10 -25.09
C SER A 429 8.29 19.61 -24.35
N PHE A 430 9.35 19.24 -25.06
CA PHE A 430 10.61 18.83 -24.45
C PHE A 430 11.78 19.18 -25.39
N ARG A 431 12.97 19.37 -24.83
CA ARG A 431 14.20 19.55 -25.59
C ARG A 431 14.98 18.25 -25.64
N ILE A 432 15.44 17.90 -26.82
CA ILE A 432 16.44 16.84 -27.00
C ILE A 432 17.73 17.31 -26.35
N ALA A 433 18.41 16.41 -25.64
CA ALA A 433 19.72 16.68 -25.06
C ALA A 433 20.61 17.32 -26.13
N ALA A 434 21.18 18.46 -25.80
CA ALA A 434 22.26 18.99 -26.60
C ALA A 434 23.42 18.00 -26.45
N GLY A 435 23.69 17.17 -27.46
CA GLY A 435 25.02 16.56 -27.58
C GLY A 435 26.10 17.64 -27.43
N ALA A 436 27.33 17.26 -27.07
CA ALA A 436 28.51 18.02 -26.59
C ALA A 436 28.84 19.45 -27.11
N SER A 437 28.01 20.08 -27.93
CA SER A 437 28.04 21.50 -28.29
C SER A 437 28.04 22.39 -27.05
N GLY A 438 29.23 22.88 -26.69
CA GLY A 438 29.47 23.80 -25.59
C GLY A 438 30.14 23.18 -24.36
N TYR A 439 29.91 21.89 -24.06
CA TYR A 439 30.48 21.24 -22.87
C TYR A 439 32.03 21.31 -22.87
N TYR A 440 32.64 21.09 -24.03
CA TYR A 440 34.09 21.16 -24.20
C TYR A 440 34.60 22.51 -24.74
N ALA A 441 33.80 23.58 -24.73
CA ALA A 441 34.19 24.87 -25.32
C ALA A 441 35.45 25.48 -24.68
N GLN A 442 35.68 25.18 -23.41
CA GLN A 442 36.82 25.67 -22.64
C GLN A 442 38.07 24.76 -22.74
N VAL A 443 37.98 23.61 -23.44
CA VAL A 443 39.14 22.71 -23.62
C VAL A 443 40.22 23.42 -24.42
N ASN A 444 41.45 23.36 -23.92
CA ASN A 444 42.63 23.91 -24.57
C ASN A 444 43.53 22.81 -25.11
N THR A 445 43.47 22.56 -26.41
CA THR A 445 44.24 21.52 -27.10
C THR A 445 45.64 21.97 -27.55
N SER A 446 46.18 23.10 -27.04
CA SER A 446 47.42 23.71 -27.55
C SER A 446 48.69 22.93 -27.22
N SER A 447 48.67 22.16 -26.12
CA SER A 447 49.74 21.23 -25.73
C SER A 447 49.16 20.08 -24.91
N PRO A 448 49.88 18.96 -24.75
CA PRO A 448 49.43 17.86 -23.90
C PRO A 448 49.14 18.28 -22.45
N SER A 449 49.99 19.15 -21.86
CA SER A 449 49.80 19.63 -20.50
C SER A 449 48.60 20.58 -20.35
N GLN A 450 48.34 21.44 -21.34
CA GLN A 450 47.15 22.30 -21.35
C GLN A 450 45.88 21.50 -21.61
N LEU A 451 45.94 20.49 -22.47
CA LEU A 451 44.82 19.57 -22.71
C LEU A 451 44.47 18.81 -21.45
N ARG A 452 45.47 18.25 -20.76
CA ARG A 452 45.32 17.57 -19.48
C ARG A 452 44.61 18.45 -18.45
N CYS A 453 45.16 19.62 -18.17
CA CYS A 453 44.60 20.49 -17.14
C CYS A 453 43.21 21.02 -17.53
N SER A 454 42.99 21.42 -18.78
CA SER A 454 41.68 21.97 -19.18
C SER A 454 40.60 20.89 -19.25
N LEU A 455 40.95 19.65 -19.58
CA LEU A 455 40.04 18.52 -19.44
C LEU A 455 39.70 18.26 -17.98
N HIS A 456 40.72 18.20 -17.11
CA HIS A 456 40.53 18.04 -15.66
C HIS A 456 39.55 19.09 -15.13
N GLU A 457 39.79 20.39 -15.38
CA GLU A 457 38.90 21.48 -14.94
C GLU A 457 37.45 21.36 -15.45
N ILE A 458 37.23 20.80 -16.65
CA ILE A 458 35.89 20.66 -17.24
C ILE A 458 35.11 19.46 -16.68
N ILE A 459 35.83 18.37 -16.42
CA ILE A 459 35.22 17.13 -15.93
C ILE A 459 35.29 17.00 -14.41
N ASP A 460 36.00 17.90 -13.72
CA ASP A 460 36.10 17.92 -12.27
C ASP A 460 34.72 18.05 -11.60
N ASP A 461 34.67 17.69 -10.32
CA ASP A 461 33.52 17.81 -9.44
C ASP A 461 32.25 17.11 -9.94
N HIS A 462 32.39 15.85 -10.37
CA HIS A 462 31.23 15.01 -10.65
C HIS A 462 30.31 14.95 -9.42
N THR A 463 29.01 14.81 -9.67
CA THR A 463 28.05 14.78 -8.57
C THR A 463 28.09 13.43 -7.87
N VAL A 464 28.65 13.38 -6.66
CA VAL A 464 28.68 12.19 -5.81
C VAL A 464 27.25 11.78 -5.44
N ARG A 465 26.90 10.52 -5.72
CA ARG A 465 25.58 9.94 -5.43
C ARG A 465 25.71 8.84 -4.37
N PRO A 466 24.63 8.53 -3.64
CA PRO A 466 24.58 7.28 -2.87
C PRO A 466 24.90 6.08 -3.76
N TYR A 467 25.56 5.06 -3.20
CA TYR A 467 25.98 3.85 -3.93
C TYR A 467 24.77 2.94 -4.22
N GLU A 468 23.84 3.44 -5.04
CA GLU A 468 22.57 2.84 -5.43
C GLU A 468 22.70 2.04 -6.72
N TRP A 469 21.77 1.11 -6.93
CA TRP A 469 21.81 0.17 -8.06
C TRP A 469 21.11 0.68 -9.29
N VAL A 470 20.05 1.47 -9.09
CA VAL A 470 19.17 2.00 -10.14
C VAL A 470 19.98 2.79 -11.16
N VAL A 471 20.94 3.59 -10.69
CA VAL A 471 21.84 4.41 -11.52
C VAL A 471 22.64 3.59 -12.53
N LEU A 472 23.30 2.52 -12.08
CA LEU A 472 24.10 1.66 -12.96
C LEU A 472 23.23 0.73 -13.80
N GLU A 473 22.09 0.33 -13.25
CA GLU A 473 21.09 -0.45 -13.98
C GLU A 473 20.50 0.36 -15.13
N GLU A 474 20.40 1.68 -15.03
CA GLU A 474 20.00 2.56 -16.13
C GLU A 474 21.12 2.70 -17.16
N ALA A 475 22.35 2.97 -16.73
CA ALA A 475 23.51 3.14 -17.61
C ALA A 475 23.88 1.87 -18.41
N ASP A 476 23.76 0.69 -17.80
CA ASP A 476 24.07 -0.60 -18.43
C ASP A 476 22.80 -1.37 -18.86
N ALA A 477 21.68 -0.66 -19.05
CA ALA A 477 20.44 -1.26 -19.53
C ALA A 477 20.62 -1.90 -20.91
N ALA A 478 20.06 -3.10 -21.07
CA ALA A 478 20.02 -3.78 -22.35
C ALA A 478 18.63 -3.58 -22.98
N PRO A 479 18.56 -3.04 -24.21
CA PRO A 479 17.35 -3.09 -25.03
C PRO A 479 16.81 -4.52 -25.19
N ASP A 480 15.49 -4.67 -25.31
CA ASP A 480 14.82 -5.97 -25.42
C ASP A 480 15.33 -6.82 -26.61
N ASP A 481 15.78 -6.19 -27.69
CA ASP A 481 16.29 -6.83 -28.91
C ASP A 481 17.74 -7.34 -28.80
N VAL A 482 18.48 -6.89 -27.77
CA VAL A 482 19.87 -7.29 -27.50
C VAL A 482 19.93 -8.64 -26.79
N CYS A 483 18.96 -8.90 -25.91
CA CYS A 483 18.88 -10.11 -25.09
C CYS A 483 18.10 -11.23 -25.79
N ALA A 484 18.67 -11.81 -26.85
CA ALA A 484 17.98 -12.77 -27.71
C ALA A 484 18.16 -14.25 -27.26
N ALA A 485 17.25 -14.73 -26.39
CA ALA A 485 16.69 -16.10 -26.40
C ALA A 485 15.69 -16.31 -25.22
N GLY A 486 14.39 -16.30 -25.50
CA GLY A 486 13.36 -16.78 -24.56
C GLY A 486 12.91 -15.79 -23.47
N THR A 487 13.22 -14.51 -23.61
CA THR A 487 12.77 -13.46 -22.69
C THR A 487 11.38 -12.97 -23.12
N ALA A 488 10.45 -12.91 -22.17
CA ALA A 488 9.14 -12.30 -22.41
C ALA A 488 9.33 -10.78 -22.61
N SER A 489 8.68 -10.21 -23.63
CA SER A 489 8.62 -8.76 -23.86
C SER A 489 8.20 -8.03 -22.58
N GLY A 490 8.92 -6.98 -22.19
CA GLY A 490 8.65 -6.20 -20.98
C GLY A 490 9.42 -6.62 -19.71
N GLN A 491 10.51 -7.40 -19.83
CA GLN A 491 11.46 -7.64 -18.73
C GLN A 491 12.69 -6.74 -18.83
N ASN A 492 13.06 -6.05 -17.74
CA ASN A 492 14.22 -5.16 -17.69
C ASN A 492 15.53 -5.95 -17.47
N TYR A 493 16.44 -5.94 -18.45
CA TYR A 493 17.76 -6.58 -18.35
C TYR A 493 18.91 -5.56 -18.33
N ILE A 494 20.03 -5.94 -17.71
CA ILE A 494 21.34 -5.32 -17.96
C ILE A 494 22.16 -6.20 -18.90
N LEU A 495 23.09 -5.61 -19.65
CA LEU A 495 24.11 -6.35 -20.41
C LEU A 495 25.44 -6.23 -19.68
N ASP A 496 25.95 -7.32 -19.13
CA ASP A 496 27.21 -7.28 -18.36
C ASP A 496 28.43 -7.02 -19.26
N ILE A 497 29.38 -6.26 -18.69
CA ILE A 497 30.57 -5.77 -19.39
C ILE A 497 31.57 -6.88 -19.79
N TYR A 498 31.75 -7.92 -18.98
CA TYR A 498 32.82 -8.90 -19.21
C TYR A 498 32.34 -10.18 -19.88
N ARG A 499 31.24 -10.77 -19.42
CA ARG A 499 30.69 -12.02 -19.97
C ARG A 499 29.70 -11.75 -21.11
N ASN A 500 29.36 -10.50 -21.42
CA ASN A 500 28.38 -10.15 -22.45
C ASN A 500 27.05 -10.89 -22.26
N ARG A 501 26.62 -11.05 -21.00
CA ARG A 501 25.42 -11.82 -20.63
C ARG A 501 24.33 -10.89 -20.15
N CYS A 502 23.09 -11.19 -20.52
CA CYS A 502 21.93 -10.50 -19.98
C CYS A 502 21.54 -11.02 -18.59
N TYR A 503 21.33 -10.10 -17.64
CA TYR A 503 20.83 -10.42 -16.29
C TYR A 503 19.56 -9.63 -15.98
N ALA A 504 18.55 -10.31 -15.43
CA ALA A 504 17.25 -9.74 -15.08
C ALA A 504 17.35 -8.87 -13.83
N LYS A 505 16.79 -7.66 -13.92
CA LYS A 505 16.69 -6.70 -12.81
C LYS A 505 15.40 -6.91 -12.01
N PRO A 506 15.40 -6.66 -10.68
CA PRO A 506 16.55 -6.65 -9.79
C PRO A 506 16.91 -8.07 -9.31
N SER A 507 16.22 -9.11 -9.80
CA SER A 507 16.21 -10.45 -9.22
C SER A 507 17.57 -11.17 -9.21
N GLN A 508 18.47 -10.81 -10.13
CA GLN A 508 19.81 -11.39 -10.26
C GLN A 508 20.92 -10.51 -9.68
N ARG A 509 20.56 -9.41 -9.01
CA ARG A 509 21.49 -8.58 -8.25
C ARG A 509 22.02 -9.37 -7.04
N SER A 510 23.34 -9.47 -6.88
CA SER A 510 23.92 -10.07 -5.68
C SER A 510 25.31 -9.56 -5.38
N GLY A 511 25.62 -9.38 -4.09
CA GLY A 511 27.00 -9.18 -3.63
C GLY A 511 27.81 -10.49 -3.59
N ALA A 512 27.15 -11.66 -3.74
CA ALA A 512 27.81 -12.95 -3.72
C ALA A 512 28.28 -13.37 -5.11
N THR A 513 29.50 -13.93 -5.17
CA THR A 513 30.08 -14.52 -6.38
C THR A 513 29.25 -15.71 -6.86
N GLY A 514 28.82 -15.67 -8.12
CA GLY A 514 28.09 -16.78 -8.73
C GLY A 514 27.72 -16.52 -10.19
N PRO A 515 27.60 -17.56 -11.02
CA PRO A 515 27.46 -17.43 -12.47
C PRO A 515 26.13 -16.83 -12.94
N ASN A 516 25.12 -16.83 -12.06
CA ASN A 516 23.77 -16.33 -12.35
C ASN A 516 23.49 -14.97 -11.71
N ASN A 517 24.53 -14.30 -11.18
CA ASN A 517 24.40 -13.02 -10.50
C ASN A 517 25.25 -11.95 -11.19
N TYR A 518 24.82 -10.69 -11.06
CA TYR A 518 25.65 -9.54 -11.37
C TYR A 518 25.91 -8.69 -10.11
N ASN A 519 27.06 -8.04 -10.10
CA ASN A 519 27.48 -7.07 -9.10
C ASN A 519 28.09 -5.83 -9.78
N ARG A 520 28.67 -4.94 -8.97
CA ARG A 520 29.29 -3.70 -9.43
C ARG A 520 30.79 -3.89 -9.54
N GLU A 521 31.32 -3.61 -10.71
CA GLU A 521 32.73 -3.66 -11.03
C GLU A 521 33.32 -2.25 -10.99
N HIS A 522 34.43 -2.13 -10.27
CA HIS A 522 35.27 -0.94 -10.28
C HIS A 522 36.42 -1.18 -11.26
N THR A 523 36.28 -0.72 -12.50
CA THR A 523 37.29 -0.95 -13.56
C THR A 523 38.68 -0.43 -13.16
N TRP A 524 38.72 0.64 -12.36
CA TRP A 524 39.87 0.99 -11.53
C TRP A 524 39.70 0.41 -10.11
N PRO A 525 40.51 -0.56 -9.69
CA PRO A 525 40.33 -1.20 -8.39
C PRO A 525 40.46 -0.22 -7.22
N LYS A 526 39.46 -0.20 -6.33
CA LYS A 526 39.44 0.70 -5.17
C LYS A 526 40.69 0.62 -4.28
N SER A 527 41.35 -0.53 -4.23
CA SER A 527 42.59 -0.71 -3.47
C SER A 527 43.75 0.13 -4.00
N LEU A 528 43.67 0.64 -5.23
CA LEU A 528 44.69 1.44 -5.90
C LEU A 528 44.34 2.93 -5.81
N GLY A 529 44.19 3.44 -4.58
CA GLY A 529 44.15 4.89 -4.30
C GLY A 529 42.94 5.39 -3.52
N PHE A 530 41.82 4.64 -3.48
CA PHE A 530 40.59 5.07 -2.82
C PHE A 530 39.87 3.92 -2.09
N PRO A 531 40.50 3.31 -1.06
CA PRO A 531 39.92 2.17 -0.37
C PRO A 531 38.67 2.50 0.46
N ASN A 532 38.43 3.79 0.73
CA ASN A 532 37.29 4.27 1.49
C ASN A 532 36.06 4.45 0.59
N GLU A 533 34.92 3.92 1.02
CA GLU A 533 33.65 3.98 0.29
C GLU A 533 33.05 5.39 0.26
N SER A 534 33.53 6.31 1.11
CA SER A 534 33.11 7.71 1.09
C SER A 534 33.91 8.59 0.14
N SER A 535 34.94 8.06 -0.53
CA SER A 535 35.75 8.83 -1.49
C SER A 535 34.93 9.10 -2.77
N PRO A 536 34.98 10.31 -3.36
CA PRO A 536 34.29 10.61 -4.63
C PRO A 536 34.48 9.55 -5.74
N PRO A 537 35.69 9.03 -6.03
CA PRO A 537 35.88 7.98 -7.05
C PRO A 537 35.20 6.66 -6.71
N HIS A 538 34.65 6.45 -5.52
CA HIS A 538 33.93 5.23 -5.20
C HIS A 538 32.62 5.09 -5.99
N THR A 539 32.00 6.23 -6.34
CA THR A 539 30.65 6.28 -6.93
C THR A 539 30.63 6.80 -8.37
N ASP A 540 31.79 7.02 -8.99
CA ASP A 540 31.89 7.56 -10.35
C ASP A 540 31.42 6.55 -11.42
N THR A 541 30.31 6.85 -12.08
CA THR A 541 29.64 5.91 -12.99
C THR A 541 30.29 5.81 -14.37
N HIS A 542 31.31 6.63 -14.67
CA HIS A 542 32.18 6.45 -15.84
C HIS A 542 33.16 5.27 -15.69
N MET A 543 33.32 4.73 -14.49
CA MET A 543 34.15 3.53 -14.23
C MET A 543 33.42 2.36 -13.59
N LEU A 544 32.28 2.62 -12.95
CA LEU A 544 31.43 1.57 -12.40
C LEU A 544 30.68 0.93 -13.54
N HIS A 545 30.82 -0.37 -13.69
CA HIS A 545 30.04 -1.17 -14.63
C HIS A 545 29.33 -2.31 -13.89
N LEU A 546 28.22 -2.78 -14.43
CA LEU A 546 27.60 -4.01 -13.98
C LEU A 546 28.28 -5.20 -14.64
N SER A 547 28.67 -6.17 -13.80
CA SER A 547 29.41 -7.33 -14.25
C SER A 547 28.92 -8.63 -13.62
N ALA A 548 29.04 -9.73 -14.37
CA ALA A 548 28.91 -11.08 -13.85
C ALA A 548 29.83 -11.26 -12.63
N SER A 549 29.27 -11.64 -11.48
CA SER A 549 30.00 -11.53 -10.22
C SER A 549 31.16 -12.52 -10.10
N ASP A 550 31.13 -13.63 -10.85
CA ASP A 550 32.27 -14.54 -11.04
C ASP A 550 33.40 -13.92 -11.86
N TYR A 551 33.08 -13.21 -12.96
CA TYR A 551 34.08 -12.53 -13.79
C TYR A 551 34.73 -11.35 -13.07
N ASN A 552 33.92 -10.57 -12.35
CA ASN A 552 34.43 -9.51 -11.48
C ASN A 552 35.35 -10.10 -10.39
N SER A 553 34.98 -11.22 -9.79
CA SER A 553 35.83 -11.91 -8.81
C SER A 553 37.18 -12.37 -9.41
N ASP A 554 37.19 -12.86 -10.65
CA ASP A 554 38.43 -13.23 -11.35
C ASP A 554 39.27 -11.99 -11.71
N ARG A 555 38.61 -10.89 -12.11
CA ARG A 555 39.24 -9.59 -12.39
C ARG A 555 39.95 -9.02 -11.16
N GLY A 556 39.29 -9.02 -10.00
CA GLY A 556 39.87 -8.56 -8.73
C GLY A 556 40.61 -7.24 -8.84
N ASN A 557 41.86 -7.19 -8.38
CA ASN A 557 42.73 -6.01 -8.44
C ASN A 557 43.81 -6.10 -9.54
N LYS A 558 43.65 -6.98 -10.53
CA LYS A 558 44.67 -7.24 -11.56
C LYS A 558 44.70 -6.12 -12.60
N PRO A 559 45.88 -5.58 -12.95
CA PRO A 559 45.97 -4.59 -14.01
C PRO A 559 45.48 -5.09 -15.37
N PHE A 560 44.84 -4.19 -16.13
CA PHE A 560 44.52 -4.41 -17.53
C PHE A 560 45.80 -4.44 -18.36
N ASP A 561 46.01 -5.55 -19.07
CA ASP A 561 47.11 -5.78 -20.00
C ASP A 561 46.78 -6.99 -20.90
N ASN A 562 47.54 -7.22 -21.97
CA ASN A 562 47.42 -8.41 -22.80
C ASN A 562 47.96 -9.63 -22.05
N CYS A 563 47.21 -10.72 -22.06
CA CYS A 563 47.64 -11.97 -21.46
C CYS A 563 48.59 -12.71 -22.41
N THR A 564 49.88 -12.69 -22.08
CA THR A 564 50.94 -13.27 -22.95
C THR A 564 51.38 -14.68 -22.53
N SER A 565 51.07 -15.13 -21.31
CA SER A 565 51.42 -16.46 -20.81
C SER A 565 50.54 -16.89 -19.63
N ASN A 566 50.34 -18.20 -19.45
CA ASN A 566 49.56 -18.79 -18.36
C ASN A 566 48.11 -18.27 -18.26
N CYS A 567 47.50 -18.01 -19.41
CA CYS A 567 46.16 -17.42 -19.52
C CYS A 567 45.06 -18.46 -19.29
N THR A 568 44.10 -18.11 -18.45
CA THR A 568 42.84 -18.84 -18.30
C THR A 568 41.77 -18.08 -19.07
N ALA A 569 41.10 -18.77 -20.00
CA ALA A 569 40.05 -18.20 -20.83
C ALA A 569 38.73 -18.08 -20.05
N LEU A 570 38.09 -16.91 -20.16
CA LEU A 570 36.78 -16.60 -19.60
C LEU A 570 35.87 -16.15 -20.76
N PRO A 571 35.17 -17.11 -21.42
CA PRO A 571 34.43 -16.87 -22.67
C PRO A 571 33.15 -16.07 -22.44
N THR A 572 32.81 -15.20 -23.39
CA THR A 572 31.54 -14.47 -23.33
C THR A 572 30.37 -15.32 -23.80
N ASP A 573 29.16 -14.96 -23.37
CA ASP A 573 27.92 -15.34 -24.03
C ASP A 573 27.78 -14.56 -25.36
N SER A 574 26.94 -15.04 -26.28
CA SER A 574 26.68 -14.38 -27.56
C SER A 574 25.39 -13.56 -27.46
N ASN A 575 25.53 -12.24 -27.37
CA ASN A 575 24.44 -11.27 -27.34
C ASN A 575 24.82 -10.07 -28.23
N ASP A 576 23.84 -9.36 -28.77
CA ASP A 576 24.05 -8.24 -29.69
C ASP A 576 24.90 -8.57 -30.94
N GLY A 577 24.89 -9.84 -31.38
CA GLY A 577 25.75 -10.31 -32.46
C GLY A 577 27.25 -10.28 -32.14
N ARG A 578 27.64 -10.04 -30.88
CA ARG A 578 29.02 -10.02 -30.40
C ARG A 578 29.31 -11.21 -29.50
N SER A 579 30.56 -11.66 -29.55
CA SER A 579 31.10 -12.65 -28.62
C SER A 579 32.62 -12.59 -28.64
N GLY A 580 33.28 -13.07 -27.59
CA GLY A 580 34.73 -13.09 -27.50
C GLY A 580 35.20 -13.90 -26.31
N THR A 581 36.39 -13.58 -25.81
CA THR A 581 36.99 -14.25 -24.66
C THR A 581 37.86 -13.27 -23.91
N ASN A 582 37.65 -13.16 -22.60
CA ASN A 582 38.56 -12.49 -21.69
C ASN A 582 39.64 -13.49 -21.26
N PHE A 583 40.78 -12.99 -20.79
CA PHE A 583 41.84 -13.83 -20.24
C PHE A 583 42.29 -13.31 -18.88
N VAL A 584 42.45 -14.21 -17.92
CA VAL A 584 43.03 -13.92 -16.61
C VAL A 584 44.33 -14.71 -16.41
N ALA A 585 45.35 -14.07 -15.85
CA ALA A 585 46.61 -14.73 -15.49
C ALA A 585 47.17 -14.21 -14.17
N GLY A 586 47.95 -15.07 -13.49
CA GLY A 586 48.67 -14.71 -12.26
C GLY A 586 47.78 -14.54 -11.02
N SER A 587 48.41 -14.19 -9.90
CA SER A 587 47.73 -13.91 -8.64
C SER A 587 47.02 -12.56 -8.66
N ASP A 588 46.09 -12.34 -7.74
CA ASP A 588 45.48 -11.01 -7.59
C ASP A 588 46.51 -9.91 -7.27
N GLY A 589 46.24 -8.68 -7.74
CA GLY A 589 47.16 -7.55 -7.67
C GLY A 589 48.14 -7.45 -8.85
N ASN A 590 49.22 -6.69 -8.68
CA ASN A 590 50.12 -6.27 -9.78
C ASN A 590 50.90 -7.39 -10.49
N ALA A 591 50.96 -8.59 -9.90
CA ALA A 591 51.55 -9.76 -10.53
C ALA A 591 50.60 -10.43 -11.54
N GLY A 592 49.28 -10.21 -11.42
CA GLY A 592 48.28 -10.76 -12.32
C GLY A 592 47.87 -9.81 -13.45
N THR A 593 47.11 -10.32 -14.41
CA THR A 593 46.64 -9.57 -15.57
C THR A 593 45.20 -9.98 -15.87
N PHE A 594 44.40 -9.02 -16.30
CA PHE A 594 43.11 -9.26 -16.92
C PHE A 594 43.09 -8.63 -18.31
N GLU A 595 42.93 -9.44 -19.35
CA GLU A 595 42.69 -9.01 -20.72
C GLU A 595 41.19 -9.12 -20.98
N VAL A 596 40.55 -8.01 -21.33
CA VAL A 596 39.13 -8.02 -21.69
C VAL A 596 38.93 -8.50 -23.12
N TRP A 597 37.76 -9.06 -23.42
CA TRP A 597 37.43 -9.49 -24.78
C TRP A 597 37.44 -8.31 -25.77
N ASP A 598 37.72 -8.59 -27.04
CA ASP A 598 38.06 -7.55 -28.03
C ASP A 598 37.01 -6.45 -28.20
N GLY A 599 35.73 -6.75 -28.01
CA GLY A 599 34.65 -5.77 -28.15
C GLY A 599 34.41 -4.87 -26.94
N MET A 600 35.24 -4.97 -25.89
CA MET A 600 35.22 -4.06 -24.72
C MET A 600 36.59 -3.47 -24.39
N LYS A 601 37.61 -3.74 -25.22
CA LYS A 601 38.98 -3.26 -24.99
C LYS A 601 39.04 -1.74 -24.97
N GLY A 602 38.32 -1.08 -25.88
CA GLY A 602 38.24 0.36 -26.00
C GLY A 602 37.45 1.00 -24.87
N ASN A 603 36.30 0.42 -24.51
CA ASN A 603 35.47 0.90 -23.41
C ASN A 603 36.25 0.95 -22.09
N MET A 604 36.96 -0.14 -21.78
CA MET A 604 37.75 -0.23 -20.55
C MET A 604 38.96 0.70 -20.57
N ALA A 605 39.60 0.89 -21.72
CA ALA A 605 40.66 1.87 -21.88
C ALA A 605 40.15 3.29 -21.61
N ARG A 606 39.02 3.69 -22.21
CA ARG A 606 38.45 5.04 -22.05
C ARG A 606 37.93 5.30 -20.64
N ALA A 607 37.42 4.29 -19.94
CA ALA A 607 37.03 4.40 -18.52
C ALA A 607 38.24 4.74 -17.63
N VAL A 608 39.36 4.03 -17.78
CA VAL A 608 40.57 4.30 -16.97
C VAL A 608 41.32 5.55 -17.42
N PHE A 609 41.25 5.91 -18.70
CA PHE A 609 41.75 7.20 -19.21
C PHE A 609 41.04 8.37 -18.55
N TYR A 610 39.71 8.30 -18.45
CA TYR A 610 38.91 9.32 -17.77
C TYR A 610 39.32 9.47 -16.30
N LEU A 611 39.50 8.39 -15.54
CA LEU A 611 39.92 8.50 -14.13
C LEU A 611 41.29 9.17 -13.97
N ALA A 612 42.22 8.87 -14.87
CA ALA A 612 43.57 9.42 -14.81
C ALA A 612 43.63 10.93 -15.05
N ILE A 613 42.61 11.51 -15.70
CA ILE A 613 42.50 12.96 -15.95
C ILE A 613 41.52 13.60 -14.97
N ARG A 614 40.48 12.88 -14.55
CA ARG A 614 39.53 13.40 -13.57
C ARG A 614 40.19 13.58 -12.21
N TYR A 615 41.00 12.61 -11.75
CA TYR A 615 41.53 12.59 -10.39
C TYR A 615 43.03 12.90 -10.36
N GLU A 616 43.38 14.18 -10.17
CA GLU A 616 44.77 14.67 -10.19
C GLU A 616 45.32 15.06 -8.81
N GLY A 617 44.69 14.59 -7.72
CA GLY A 617 45.19 14.77 -6.35
C GLY A 617 44.82 16.08 -5.67
N ASP A 618 43.85 16.81 -6.23
CA ASP A 618 43.25 18.00 -5.67
C ASP A 618 42.14 17.65 -4.65
N ALA A 619 41.21 18.57 -4.42
CA ALA A 619 40.12 18.36 -3.47
C ALA A 619 38.80 18.67 -4.16
N HIS A 620 37.85 17.76 -4.03
CA HIS A 620 36.48 17.94 -4.47
C HIS A 620 35.90 19.26 -3.91
N SER A 621 34.96 19.90 -4.60
CA SER A 621 34.31 21.18 -4.19
C SER A 621 33.86 21.24 -2.72
N ASN A 622 33.54 20.10 -2.10
CA ASN A 622 33.15 20.01 -0.69
C ASN A 622 34.34 19.91 0.30
N GLY A 623 35.58 20.02 -0.20
CA GLY A 623 36.83 19.94 0.55
C GLY A 623 37.35 18.51 0.78
N THR A 624 36.71 17.48 0.22
CA THR A 624 37.17 16.09 0.35
C THR A 624 38.43 15.88 -0.50
N PRO A 625 39.56 15.42 0.08
CA PRO A 625 40.75 15.12 -0.71
C PRO A 625 40.49 13.98 -1.70
N GLU A 626 40.94 14.17 -2.93
CA GLU A 626 40.86 13.18 -4.00
C GLU A 626 42.23 12.54 -4.26
N PRO A 627 42.29 11.31 -4.80
CA PRO A 627 43.55 10.67 -5.14
C PRO A 627 44.17 11.27 -6.42
N ASP A 628 45.49 11.12 -6.57
CA ASP A 628 46.20 11.33 -7.85
C ASP A 628 46.31 9.97 -8.55
N LEU A 629 45.50 9.77 -9.59
CA LEU A 629 45.38 8.53 -10.35
C LEU A 629 46.10 8.68 -11.70
N GLU A 630 47.01 7.75 -12.02
CA GLU A 630 47.84 7.83 -13.22
C GLU A 630 48.01 6.48 -13.91
N LEU A 631 48.23 6.49 -15.21
CA LEU A 631 48.54 5.27 -15.98
C LEU A 631 50.06 5.06 -16.06
N THR A 632 50.51 3.82 -16.17
CA THR A 632 51.95 3.53 -16.30
C THR A 632 52.22 2.21 -16.98
N ASP A 633 53.36 2.08 -17.65
CA ASP A 633 53.86 0.75 -18.09
C ASP A 633 54.61 0.02 -16.96
N ASN A 634 54.92 0.70 -15.86
CA ASN A 634 55.67 0.10 -14.75
C ASN A 634 54.74 -0.63 -13.76
N ARG A 635 54.57 -1.93 -13.99
CA ARG A 635 53.78 -2.83 -13.13
C ARG A 635 54.17 -2.80 -11.65
N ALA A 636 55.41 -2.46 -11.31
CA ALA A 636 55.84 -2.38 -9.91
C ALA A 636 55.18 -1.22 -9.14
N TRP A 637 54.63 -0.21 -9.84
CA TRP A 637 53.96 0.93 -9.23
C TRP A 637 52.46 0.72 -8.99
N MET A 638 51.86 -0.29 -9.61
CA MET A 638 50.42 -0.60 -9.51
C MET A 638 50.07 -1.32 -8.20
N THR A 639 50.46 -0.75 -7.06
CA THR A 639 50.29 -1.34 -5.74
C THR A 639 49.39 -0.49 -4.85
N ALA A 640 48.80 -1.11 -3.82
CA ALA A 640 47.92 -0.40 -2.88
C ALA A 640 48.62 0.70 -2.07
N SER A 641 49.96 0.70 -2.01
CA SER A 641 50.74 1.78 -1.39
C SER A 641 51.04 2.94 -2.35
N GLY A 642 50.71 2.79 -3.64
CA GLY A 642 51.10 3.73 -4.68
C GLY A 642 52.61 3.84 -4.86
N ALA A 643 53.03 4.81 -5.67
CA ALA A 643 54.43 5.22 -5.83
C ALA A 643 54.51 6.72 -6.13
N ASN A 644 55.52 7.41 -5.59
CA ASN A 644 55.74 8.84 -5.84
C ASN A 644 54.52 9.74 -5.53
N GLY A 645 53.73 9.40 -4.51
CA GLY A 645 52.52 10.14 -4.13
C GLY A 645 51.29 9.87 -5.01
N LYS A 646 51.39 8.94 -5.97
CA LYS A 646 50.39 8.63 -6.98
C LYS A 646 49.95 7.17 -6.89
N PHE A 647 48.78 6.86 -7.43
CA PHE A 647 48.29 5.49 -7.58
C PHE A 647 48.14 5.14 -9.05
N TYR A 648 48.53 3.91 -9.39
CA TYR A 648 48.62 3.51 -10.78
C TYR A 648 47.79 2.27 -11.09
N MET A 649 47.23 2.24 -12.29
CA MET A 649 46.49 1.11 -12.83
C MET A 649 46.63 1.03 -14.35
N GLY A 650 46.64 -0.19 -14.89
CA GLY A 650 46.60 -0.46 -16.33
C GLY A 650 47.91 -0.16 -17.07
N VAL A 651 48.29 -1.03 -18.00
CA VAL A 651 49.50 -0.83 -18.82
C VAL A 651 49.18 0.17 -19.92
N LEU A 652 49.70 1.39 -19.78
CA LEU A 652 49.36 2.54 -20.64
C LEU A 652 49.51 2.23 -22.13
N THR A 653 50.62 1.65 -22.54
CA THR A 653 50.86 1.28 -23.95
C THR A 653 49.86 0.25 -24.47
N THR A 654 49.48 -0.73 -23.65
CA THR A 654 48.45 -1.71 -24.00
C THR A 654 47.07 -1.06 -24.12
N LEU A 655 46.71 -0.21 -23.16
CA LEU A 655 45.42 0.50 -23.17
C LEU A 655 45.29 1.45 -24.37
N MET A 656 46.37 2.12 -24.77
CA MET A 656 46.39 2.92 -26.00
C MET A 656 46.16 2.07 -27.25
N ALA A 657 46.76 0.87 -27.30
CA ALA A 657 46.54 -0.07 -28.40
C ALA A 657 45.10 -0.60 -28.43
N TRP A 658 44.52 -0.87 -27.26
CA TRP A 658 43.13 -1.28 -27.08
C TRP A 658 42.15 -0.20 -27.54
N HIS A 659 42.36 1.04 -27.08
CA HIS A 659 41.57 2.20 -27.50
C HIS A 659 41.55 2.39 -29.02
N ALA A 660 42.69 2.19 -29.69
CA ALA A 660 42.78 2.32 -31.15
C ALA A 660 42.15 1.12 -31.89
N ALA A 661 42.18 -0.07 -31.31
CA ALA A 661 41.66 -1.29 -31.93
C ALA A 661 40.13 -1.43 -31.80
N ASP A 662 39.54 -0.82 -30.77
CA ASP A 662 38.12 -0.86 -30.45
C ASP A 662 37.54 0.57 -30.34
N PRO A 663 37.16 1.18 -31.48
CA PRO A 663 36.62 2.53 -31.54
C PRO A 663 35.32 2.70 -30.76
N VAL A 664 34.98 3.95 -30.43
CA VAL A 664 33.71 4.29 -29.77
C VAL A 664 32.53 3.85 -30.63
N ASP A 665 31.57 3.17 -30.02
CA ASP A 665 30.34 2.74 -30.68
C ASP A 665 29.09 3.43 -30.11
N ALA A 666 27.94 3.17 -30.73
CA ALA A 666 26.68 3.80 -30.35
C ALA A 666 26.26 3.49 -28.91
N ARG A 667 26.55 2.29 -28.41
CA ARG A 667 26.20 1.88 -27.04
C ARG A 667 27.05 2.62 -26.02
N GLU A 668 28.33 2.82 -26.32
CA GLU A 668 29.21 3.60 -25.45
C GLU A 668 28.83 5.08 -25.42
N LEU A 669 28.47 5.66 -26.57
CA LEU A 669 27.94 7.03 -26.64
C LEU A 669 26.67 7.16 -25.80
N GLU A 670 25.71 6.25 -25.97
CA GLU A 670 24.46 6.21 -25.19
C GLU A 670 24.75 6.11 -23.69
N ARG A 671 25.66 5.23 -23.28
CA ARG A 671 26.07 5.11 -21.89
C ARG A 671 26.67 6.42 -21.36
N ASN A 672 27.52 7.09 -22.14
CA ASN A 672 28.12 8.37 -21.75
C ASN A 672 27.04 9.46 -21.56
N GLU A 673 25.99 9.47 -22.38
CA GLU A 673 24.82 10.35 -22.22
C GLU A 673 24.04 10.06 -20.94
N VAL A 674 23.74 8.79 -20.66
CA VAL A 674 23.01 8.38 -19.45
C VAL A 674 23.81 8.77 -18.20
N VAL A 675 25.10 8.44 -18.17
CA VAL A 675 25.98 8.81 -17.06
C VAL A 675 26.04 10.33 -16.88
N PHE A 676 26.15 11.10 -17.97
CA PHE A 676 26.13 12.56 -17.90
C PHE A 676 24.84 13.09 -17.25
N GLY A 677 23.68 12.53 -17.61
CA GLY A 677 22.40 12.87 -16.99
C GLY A 677 22.35 12.58 -15.48
N ILE A 678 23.18 11.67 -14.98
CA ILE A 678 23.20 11.22 -13.58
C ILE A 678 24.20 12.01 -12.73
N GLN A 679 25.47 12.10 -13.17
CA GLN A 679 26.56 12.70 -12.38
C GLN A 679 27.01 14.08 -12.89
N GLY A 680 26.55 14.52 -14.07
CA GLY A 680 26.75 15.89 -14.55
C GLY A 680 28.08 16.16 -15.25
N ASN A 681 28.95 15.16 -15.42
CA ASN A 681 30.16 15.27 -16.23
C ASN A 681 30.26 14.13 -17.26
N ARG A 682 31.12 14.32 -18.27
CA ARG A 682 31.24 13.43 -19.44
C ARG A 682 32.62 12.77 -19.51
N ASN A 683 32.68 11.57 -20.07
CA ASN A 683 33.96 10.96 -20.44
C ASN A 683 34.46 11.59 -21.76
N PRO A 684 35.51 12.43 -21.73
CA PRO A 684 35.99 13.13 -22.92
C PRO A 684 36.59 12.18 -23.94
N PHE A 685 37.01 10.98 -23.55
CA PHE A 685 37.60 10.02 -24.47
C PHE A 685 36.55 9.20 -25.22
N VAL A 686 35.28 9.25 -24.78
CA VAL A 686 34.13 8.74 -25.53
C VAL A 686 33.65 9.78 -26.54
N ASP A 687 33.52 11.04 -26.13
CA ASP A 687 33.06 12.11 -27.03
C ASP A 687 34.14 12.60 -28.01
N HIS A 688 35.41 12.61 -27.58
CA HIS A 688 36.59 13.05 -28.32
C HIS A 688 37.73 12.02 -28.19
N PRO A 689 37.58 10.80 -28.75
CA PRO A 689 38.59 9.75 -28.67
C PRO A 689 39.96 10.21 -29.20
N GLU A 690 40.01 11.15 -30.14
CA GLU A 690 41.23 11.73 -30.70
C GLU A 690 42.11 12.48 -29.68
N TRP A 691 41.60 12.81 -28.50
CA TRP A 691 42.38 13.46 -27.44
C TRP A 691 43.21 12.48 -26.61
N ALA A 692 42.88 11.19 -26.63
CA ALA A 692 43.67 10.17 -25.96
C ALA A 692 45.02 10.00 -26.68
N SER A 693 46.13 10.30 -25.99
CA SER A 693 47.48 10.13 -26.52
C SER A 693 48.49 9.80 -25.43
N LEU A 694 49.60 9.15 -25.80
CA LEU A 694 50.68 8.87 -24.87
C LEU A 694 51.24 10.16 -24.25
N ASP A 695 51.36 11.21 -25.05
CA ASP A 695 51.86 12.51 -24.60
C ASP A 695 50.92 13.16 -23.58
N LEU A 696 49.60 12.97 -23.69
CA LEU A 696 48.63 13.44 -22.70
C LEU A 696 48.88 12.78 -21.34
N PHE A 697 48.86 11.44 -21.29
CA PHE A 697 48.96 10.67 -20.05
C PHE A 697 50.36 10.67 -19.43
N THR A 698 51.40 11.07 -20.17
CA THR A 698 52.77 11.24 -19.64
C THR A 698 53.15 12.69 -19.39
N SER A 699 52.27 13.65 -19.69
CA SER A 699 52.48 15.06 -19.39
C SER A 699 52.36 15.35 -17.89
N SER A 700 53.03 16.41 -17.45
CA SER A 700 52.84 16.99 -16.12
C SER A 700 51.84 18.14 -16.16
N GLN A 701 51.13 18.38 -15.05
CA GLN A 701 50.34 19.59 -14.88
C GLN A 701 51.19 20.85 -15.18
N PRO A 702 50.65 21.81 -15.97
CA PRO A 702 51.34 23.06 -16.23
C PRO A 702 51.34 23.96 -14.98
N THR A 703 52.26 24.92 -14.92
CA THR A 703 52.28 25.92 -13.82
C THR A 703 51.01 26.79 -13.80
N THR A 704 50.34 26.93 -14.93
CA THR A 704 49.08 27.67 -15.07
C THR A 704 48.22 26.94 -16.07
N CYS A 705 46.97 26.63 -15.68
CA CYS A 705 45.99 26.08 -16.60
C CYS A 705 45.29 27.21 -17.36
N GLU A 706 45.33 27.15 -18.69
CA GLU A 706 44.72 28.14 -19.57
C GLU A 706 43.49 27.53 -20.22
N LEU A 707 42.29 27.98 -19.85
CA LEU A 707 41.05 27.58 -20.51
C LEU A 707 40.84 28.37 -21.81
N ASN A 708 40.23 27.74 -22.82
CA ASN A 708 39.90 28.43 -24.05
C ASN A 708 38.79 29.48 -23.81
N THR A 709 39.07 30.74 -24.16
CA THR A 709 38.17 31.89 -23.92
C THR A 709 37.34 32.28 -25.15
N THR A 710 37.49 31.56 -26.26
CA THR A 710 36.66 31.77 -27.46
C THR A 710 35.29 31.11 -27.29
N LEU A 711 34.41 31.74 -26.51
CA LEU A 711 32.99 31.42 -26.55
C LEU A 711 32.48 31.68 -27.98
N PRO A 712 31.72 30.76 -28.61
CA PRO A 712 30.88 31.15 -29.73
C PRO A 712 29.97 32.30 -29.28
N PRO A 713 29.70 33.32 -30.12
CA PRO A 713 29.01 34.53 -29.69
C PRO A 713 27.69 34.18 -29.01
N GLU A 714 27.52 34.66 -27.78
CA GLU A 714 26.29 34.54 -27.00
C GLU A 714 25.08 35.00 -27.83
N VAL A 715 24.19 34.08 -28.17
CA VAL A 715 22.83 34.42 -28.61
C VAL A 715 21.99 34.67 -27.36
N PHE A 716 22.33 35.71 -26.61
CA PHE A 716 21.43 36.35 -25.65
C PHE A 716 21.68 37.87 -25.67
N GLN A 717 21.26 38.50 -26.76
CA GLN A 717 20.77 39.88 -26.69
C GLN A 717 19.43 39.94 -27.41
N ASN A 718 18.37 39.86 -26.62
CA ASN A 718 17.29 40.84 -26.62
C ASN A 718 16.38 40.51 -25.43
N GLY A 719 16.72 41.05 -24.27
CA GLY A 719 15.64 41.51 -23.41
C GLY A 719 14.94 42.66 -24.12
N PHE A 720 13.62 42.70 -24.07
CA PHE A 720 12.85 43.92 -23.87
C PHE A 720 11.43 43.51 -23.46
N GLU A 721 11.00 44.15 -22.38
CA GLU A 721 9.61 44.58 -22.05
C GLU A 721 8.49 43.56 -21.85
#